data_AF-F5Y9S1-F1
#
_entry.id   AF-F5Y9S1-F1
#
_cell.length_a   1.000
_cell.length_b   1.000
_cell.length_c   1.000
_cell.angle_alpha   90.00
_cell.angle_beta   90.00
_cell.angle_gamma   90.00
#
_symmetry.space_group_name_H-M   'P 1'
#
loop_
_entity.id
_entity.type
_entity.pdbx_description
1 polymer ?
#
loop_
_entity_poly.entity_id
_entity_poly.type
_entity_poly.pdbx_seq_one_letter_code
_entity_poly.pdbx_strand_id
1 'polypeptide(L)'
;MADLELREKIIKEGKGFGLRLIGFSNVERWETERPLPPKGYDSLPEGAFYPQTIWPWARTVISGAVQIFLPMLESTPSVVYSEAYNTTNRLLDEIGYRLGALLNGLGYRAFFYPRDGYGDISALVEKPEASFSQVIAARLAGIGTIGDNHCLLTPEFGPRQRLVTIITDAAIPPDPMQKKALCNHCGLCRENCPMGVFNPLPGAAVEKYPVPEMDKYACAKYHQFLKKELRYPCGICTLACPVGEDRKIYGASPDANSKGVRHMQDFGSGKASAFYRRRRDFIVSNKSYRFETVQVHAGQESPDSATDARAVPIYQTSSYVFPTSESAAGRFALTENGNIYTRIMNPTWDVFERRIAALEKGIAALATASGAAATTYAVQNIARAGDHIISDNQIYGGTYNLFANTLKDTGIETTFVDGSDPANFEKSIKENTKAIFFETLGNPNSSIVDIEKIVAIAHRHGIPVIADNTFATPYLLTPIDWGVDVVVHSATKFIGGHGTSIGGVIVDAGRFDWAQNDKFPGLSKPNPSYHGVVFTDAVKNAAYIVKARTTLLRDTGASLSPFNAFLFLQGLETLSFRVERHVSNAGKVVEFLKGHPQVEQVNHPMLEGHRDHGLYKKYFPRGAGSIFTFEIKGNAKKAQLFAEELRLFSLLANVADVKSLVIHPASTTHSQMSEAELLESGIKFNTIRFSIGVEHIDDIIDDLKIGFDAIK
;
A
#
# COMPACT_ATOMS: atom_id res chain seq x y z
N MET A 1 -9.23 -12.69 -56.38
CA MET A 1 -9.86 -13.29 -55.18
C MET A 1 -11.36 -13.20 -55.41
N ALA A 2 -12.14 -14.25 -55.15
CA ALA A 2 -13.60 -14.13 -55.24
C ALA A 2 -14.10 -13.17 -54.15
N ASP A 3 -15.15 -12.37 -54.40
CA ASP A 3 -15.57 -11.31 -53.47
C ASP A 3 -15.93 -11.85 -52.07
N LEU A 4 -16.42 -13.08 -51.99
CA LEU A 4 -16.69 -13.79 -50.73
C LEU A 4 -15.41 -14.19 -49.98
N GLU A 5 -14.36 -14.60 -50.69
CA GLU A 5 -13.08 -14.96 -50.10
C GLU A 5 -12.37 -13.72 -49.54
N LEU A 6 -12.46 -12.59 -50.26
CA LEU A 6 -11.96 -11.30 -49.79
C LEU A 6 -12.70 -10.84 -48.53
N ARG A 7 -14.03 -10.97 -48.52
CA ARG A 7 -14.87 -10.66 -47.35
C ARG A 7 -14.45 -11.46 -46.12
N GLU A 8 -14.32 -12.78 -46.23
CA GLU A 8 -13.90 -13.63 -45.12
C GLU A 8 -12.48 -13.31 -44.62
N LYS A 9 -11.57 -12.98 -45.54
CA LYS A 9 -10.22 -12.54 -45.18
C LYS A 9 -10.23 -11.24 -44.36
N ILE A 10 -11.02 -10.25 -44.77
CA ILE A 10 -11.16 -8.98 -44.04
C ILE A 10 -11.77 -9.22 -42.66
N ILE A 11 -12.78 -10.08 -42.55
CA ILE A 11 -13.40 -10.43 -41.25
C ILE A 11 -12.37 -11.09 -40.34
N LYS A 12 -11.60 -12.06 -40.86
CA LYS A 12 -10.59 -12.79 -40.10
C LYS A 12 -9.48 -11.87 -39.59
N GLU A 13 -8.88 -11.08 -40.48
CA GLU A 13 -7.80 -10.15 -40.13
C GLU A 13 -8.31 -9.04 -39.19
N GLY A 14 -9.49 -8.49 -39.47
CA GLY A 14 -10.12 -7.47 -38.63
C GLY A 14 -10.39 -7.96 -37.21
N LYS A 15 -10.91 -9.18 -37.05
CA LYS A 15 -11.06 -9.82 -35.73
C LYS A 15 -9.71 -10.11 -35.08
N GLY A 16 -8.72 -10.55 -35.86
CA GLY A 16 -7.34 -10.76 -35.41
C GLY A 16 -6.68 -9.49 -34.86
N PHE A 17 -7.02 -8.33 -35.42
CA PHE A 17 -6.56 -7.02 -34.93
C PHE A 17 -7.43 -6.46 -33.79
N GLY A 18 -8.52 -7.13 -33.41
CA GLY A 18 -9.33 -6.77 -32.24
C GLY A 18 -10.72 -6.19 -32.52
N LEU A 19 -11.19 -6.16 -33.78
CA LEU A 19 -12.58 -5.82 -34.06
C LEU A 19 -13.52 -6.85 -33.43
N ARG A 20 -14.57 -6.35 -32.77
CA ARG A 20 -15.66 -7.17 -32.22
C ARG A 20 -16.77 -7.36 -33.22
N LEU A 21 -17.11 -6.29 -33.94
CA LEU A 21 -18.06 -6.34 -35.05
C LEU A 21 -17.42 -5.78 -36.30
N ILE A 22 -17.84 -6.33 -37.44
CA ILE A 22 -17.44 -5.86 -38.76
C ILE A 22 -18.64 -6.01 -39.69
N GLY A 23 -18.88 -5.02 -40.52
CA GLY A 23 -19.98 -5.03 -41.48
C GLY A 23 -19.61 -4.36 -42.79
N PHE A 24 -20.36 -4.70 -43.84
CA PHE A 24 -20.12 -4.26 -45.20
C PHE A 24 -21.36 -3.57 -45.77
N SER A 25 -21.18 -2.41 -46.40
CA SER A 25 -22.22 -1.75 -47.19
C SER A 25 -21.69 -1.35 -48.56
N ASN A 26 -22.43 -1.65 -49.62
CA ASN A 26 -22.18 -1.11 -50.95
C ASN A 26 -22.63 0.35 -51.01
N VAL A 27 -22.01 1.13 -51.89
CA VAL A 27 -22.34 2.55 -52.03
C VAL A 27 -23.76 2.80 -52.56
N GLU A 28 -24.30 1.90 -53.37
CA GLU A 28 -25.69 1.97 -53.87
C GLU A 28 -26.70 2.01 -52.72
N ARG A 29 -26.41 1.33 -51.60
CA ARG A 29 -27.28 1.35 -50.41
C ARG A 29 -27.38 2.74 -49.77
N TRP A 30 -26.36 3.57 -49.90
CA TRP A 30 -26.40 4.95 -49.41
C TRP A 30 -27.38 5.80 -50.23
N GLU A 31 -27.51 5.50 -51.52
CA GLU A 31 -28.44 6.17 -52.44
C GLU A 31 -29.89 5.67 -52.25
N THR A 32 -30.08 4.37 -51.99
CA THR A 32 -31.43 3.80 -51.78
C THR A 32 -32.00 4.14 -50.41
N GLU A 33 -31.18 4.11 -49.35
CA GLU A 33 -31.63 4.39 -47.98
C GLU A 33 -31.72 5.89 -47.66
N ARG A 34 -31.15 6.75 -48.53
CA ARG A 34 -31.18 8.22 -48.46
C ARG A 34 -31.03 8.75 -47.03
N PRO A 35 -29.88 8.52 -46.37
CA PRO A 35 -29.69 9.02 -45.01
C PRO A 35 -29.82 10.55 -45.01
N LEU A 36 -30.70 11.08 -44.16
CA LEU A 36 -30.89 12.52 -44.03
C LEU A 36 -29.57 13.19 -43.64
N PRO A 37 -29.29 14.40 -44.18
CA PRO A 37 -28.15 15.19 -43.73
C PRO A 37 -28.31 15.48 -42.22
N PRO A 38 -27.20 15.58 -41.46
CA PRO A 38 -27.28 16.08 -40.09
C PRO A 38 -27.97 17.45 -40.05
N LYS A 39 -28.94 17.66 -39.16
CA LYS A 39 -29.62 18.96 -39.06
C LYS A 39 -28.64 20.12 -38.84
N GLY A 40 -28.82 21.23 -39.56
CA GLY A 40 -27.85 22.32 -39.65
C GLY A 40 -26.93 22.24 -40.88
N TYR A 41 -27.07 21.18 -41.68
CA TYR A 41 -26.37 20.96 -42.96
C TYR A 41 -27.37 20.89 -44.12
N ASP A 42 -28.58 21.42 -43.91
CA ASP A 42 -29.71 21.38 -44.86
C ASP A 42 -29.43 22.16 -46.16
N SER A 43 -28.38 22.99 -46.17
CA SER A 43 -27.90 23.75 -47.33
C SER A 43 -26.92 22.99 -48.22
N LEU A 44 -26.48 21.79 -47.83
CA LEU A 44 -25.56 21.00 -48.65
C LEU A 44 -26.30 20.23 -49.76
N PRO A 45 -25.64 20.00 -50.91
CA PRO A 45 -26.22 19.22 -52.00
C PRO A 45 -26.63 17.80 -51.53
N GLU A 46 -27.69 17.25 -52.12
CA GLU A 46 -28.08 15.85 -51.91
C GLU A 46 -26.89 14.94 -52.26
N GLY A 47 -26.55 14.01 -51.36
CA GLY A 47 -25.39 13.13 -51.53
C GLY A 47 -24.04 13.72 -51.10
N ALA A 48 -23.99 14.92 -50.51
CA ALA A 48 -22.74 15.53 -50.03
C ALA A 48 -21.93 14.65 -49.05
N PHE A 49 -22.60 13.71 -48.37
CA PHE A 49 -21.98 12.80 -47.39
C PHE A 49 -21.82 11.36 -47.88
N TYR A 50 -22.06 11.11 -49.17
CA TYR A 50 -21.93 9.78 -49.74
C TYR A 50 -20.46 9.40 -49.88
N PRO A 51 -20.13 8.10 -49.76
CA PRO A 51 -18.74 7.63 -49.89
C PRO A 51 -18.08 8.10 -51.18
N GLN A 52 -18.82 8.18 -52.30
CA GLN A 52 -18.30 8.63 -53.59
C GLN A 52 -17.95 10.12 -53.61
N THR A 53 -18.59 10.94 -52.77
CA THR A 53 -18.29 12.37 -52.65
C THR A 53 -16.96 12.60 -51.91
N ILE A 54 -16.65 11.73 -50.95
CA ILE A 54 -15.36 11.72 -50.24
C ILE A 54 -14.27 11.09 -51.12
N TRP A 55 -14.63 10.03 -51.85
CA TRP A 55 -13.69 9.30 -52.69
C TRP A 55 -14.41 8.67 -53.90
N PRO A 56 -14.25 9.20 -55.12
CA PRO A 56 -15.04 8.82 -56.30
C PRO A 56 -14.99 7.34 -56.70
N TRP A 57 -13.96 6.61 -56.25
CA TRP A 57 -13.80 5.18 -56.55
C TRP A 57 -14.45 4.26 -55.52
N ALA A 58 -15.10 4.80 -54.49
CA ALA A 58 -15.78 4.02 -53.47
C ALA A 58 -16.83 3.07 -54.09
N ARG A 59 -16.70 1.78 -53.78
CA ARG A 59 -17.71 0.75 -54.09
C ARG A 59 -18.25 0.07 -52.84
N THR A 60 -17.40 -0.13 -51.83
CA THR A 60 -17.77 -0.70 -50.54
C THR A 60 -17.24 0.16 -49.40
N VAL A 61 -18.07 0.36 -48.38
CA VAL A 61 -17.72 0.87 -47.06
C VAL A 61 -17.70 -0.29 -46.07
N ILE A 62 -16.56 -0.49 -45.44
CA ILE A 62 -16.35 -1.49 -44.39
C ILE A 62 -16.38 -0.75 -43.06
N SER A 63 -17.29 -1.12 -42.17
CA SER A 63 -17.38 -0.57 -40.82
C SER A 63 -16.86 -1.59 -39.82
N GLY A 64 -16.02 -1.17 -38.90
CA GLY A 64 -15.52 -1.98 -37.78
C GLY A 64 -15.92 -1.36 -36.45
N ALA A 65 -16.20 -2.19 -35.45
CA ALA A 65 -16.47 -1.74 -34.10
C ALA A 65 -15.58 -2.44 -33.07
N VAL A 66 -15.03 -1.66 -32.14
CA VAL A 66 -14.36 -2.17 -30.93
C VAL A 66 -15.17 -1.74 -29.71
N GLN A 67 -15.36 -2.66 -28.78
CA GLN A 67 -15.99 -2.39 -27.49
C GLN A 67 -15.07 -1.53 -26.63
N ILE A 68 -15.62 -0.56 -25.91
CA ILE A 68 -14.84 0.18 -24.90
C ILE A 68 -14.56 -0.78 -23.74
N PHE A 69 -13.32 -1.26 -23.63
CA PHE A 69 -12.89 -2.20 -22.60
C PHE A 69 -12.71 -1.50 -21.25
N LEU A 70 -13.73 -1.46 -20.40
CA LEU A 70 -13.63 -1.35 -18.93
C LEU A 70 -15.04 -1.46 -18.30
N PRO A 71 -15.15 -2.00 -17.07
CA PRO A 71 -16.37 -1.94 -16.28
C PRO A 71 -16.59 -0.48 -15.85
N MET A 72 -17.31 0.29 -16.68
CA MET A 72 -17.64 1.68 -16.38
C MET A 72 -18.70 1.73 -15.27
N LEU A 73 -18.26 1.68 -14.02
CA LEU A 73 -19.09 1.95 -12.83
C LEU A 73 -19.13 3.44 -12.46
N GLU A 74 -18.43 4.29 -13.21
CA GLU A 74 -18.31 5.73 -12.94
C GLU A 74 -19.27 6.52 -13.83
N SER A 75 -20.11 7.36 -13.21
CA SER A 75 -21.04 8.26 -13.91
C SER A 75 -20.42 9.60 -14.30
N THR A 76 -19.15 9.85 -13.95
CA THR A 76 -18.43 11.10 -14.21
C THR A 76 -17.21 10.91 -15.11
N PRO A 77 -16.85 11.90 -15.95
CA PRO A 77 -15.63 11.81 -16.76
C PRO A 77 -14.39 11.71 -15.86
N SER A 78 -13.69 10.58 -15.94
CA SER A 78 -12.47 10.31 -15.16
C SER A 78 -11.25 10.14 -16.06
N VAL A 79 -10.07 10.22 -15.45
CA VAL A 79 -8.80 9.90 -16.12
C VAL A 79 -8.83 8.47 -16.68
N VAL A 80 -9.47 7.53 -15.97
CA VAL A 80 -9.60 6.14 -16.39
C VAL A 80 -10.49 6.00 -17.62
N TYR A 81 -11.65 6.68 -17.65
CA TYR A 81 -12.49 6.74 -18.84
C TYR A 81 -11.72 7.33 -20.04
N SER A 82 -10.95 8.40 -19.82
CA SER A 82 -10.11 9.02 -20.86
C SER A 82 -9.09 8.04 -21.43
N GLU A 83 -8.33 7.37 -20.58
CA GLU A 83 -7.31 6.42 -21.03
C GLU A 83 -7.92 5.23 -21.77
N ALA A 84 -9.06 4.72 -21.30
CA ALA A 84 -9.82 3.67 -21.99
C ALA A 84 -10.29 4.14 -23.37
N TYR A 85 -10.89 5.32 -23.42
CA TYR A 85 -11.42 5.93 -24.62
C TYR A 85 -10.32 6.20 -25.65
N ASN A 86 -9.17 6.70 -25.21
CA ASN A 86 -7.98 7.00 -26.01
C ASN A 86 -7.25 5.73 -26.47
N THR A 87 -7.13 4.73 -25.60
CA THR A 87 -6.55 3.44 -25.98
C THR A 87 -7.40 2.76 -27.05
N THR A 88 -8.72 2.80 -26.87
CA THR A 88 -9.66 2.33 -27.90
C THR A 88 -9.56 3.19 -29.18
N ASN A 89 -9.10 4.46 -29.13
CA ASN A 89 -8.87 5.30 -30.34
C ASN A 89 -7.73 4.74 -31.12
N ARG A 90 -6.58 4.68 -30.46
CA ARG A 90 -5.34 4.22 -31.06
C ARG A 90 -5.52 2.84 -31.68
N LEU A 91 -6.23 1.93 -30.98
CA LEU A 91 -6.53 0.61 -31.50
C LEU A 91 -7.38 0.64 -32.78
N LEU A 92 -8.45 1.44 -32.82
CA LEU A 92 -9.30 1.53 -34.01
C LEU A 92 -8.59 2.15 -35.21
N ASP A 93 -7.80 3.21 -34.98
CA ASP A 93 -7.02 3.85 -36.05
C ASP A 93 -5.94 2.89 -36.58
N GLU A 94 -5.28 2.15 -35.70
CA GLU A 94 -4.32 1.11 -36.07
C GLU A 94 -4.98 -0.01 -36.88
N ILE A 95 -6.13 -0.53 -36.44
CA ILE A 95 -6.90 -1.54 -37.18
C ILE A 95 -7.30 -0.99 -38.56
N GLY A 96 -7.83 0.23 -38.62
CA GLY A 96 -8.25 0.88 -39.85
C GLY A 96 -7.10 0.99 -40.84
N TYR A 97 -5.94 1.47 -40.39
CA TYR A 97 -4.73 1.55 -41.18
C TYR A 97 -4.29 0.18 -41.70
N ARG A 98 -4.25 -0.85 -40.83
CA ARG A 98 -3.85 -2.21 -41.20
C ARG A 98 -4.79 -2.84 -42.23
N LEU A 99 -6.10 -2.67 -42.08
CA LEU A 99 -7.09 -3.18 -43.05
C LEU A 99 -7.04 -2.43 -44.39
N GLY A 100 -6.84 -1.11 -44.36
CA GLY A 100 -6.60 -0.33 -45.58
C GLY A 100 -5.32 -0.79 -46.30
N ALA A 101 -4.22 -0.97 -45.55
CA ALA A 101 -2.96 -1.48 -46.09
C ALA A 101 -3.09 -2.90 -46.65
N LEU A 102 -3.85 -3.78 -45.99
CA LEU A 102 -4.16 -5.12 -46.47
C LEU A 102 -4.86 -5.08 -47.83
N LEU A 103 -5.90 -4.26 -47.97
CA LEU A 103 -6.65 -4.11 -49.22
C LEU A 103 -5.77 -3.57 -50.35
N ASN A 104 -4.96 -2.54 -50.05
CA ASN A 104 -3.97 -1.99 -50.97
C ASN A 104 -2.96 -3.06 -51.41
N GLY A 105 -2.47 -3.88 -50.49
CA GLY A 105 -1.57 -5.00 -50.78
C GLY A 105 -2.21 -6.11 -51.63
N LEU A 106 -3.55 -6.22 -51.64
CA LEU A 106 -4.31 -7.13 -52.48
C LEU A 106 -4.71 -6.53 -53.84
N GLY A 107 -4.27 -5.30 -54.13
CA GLY A 107 -4.51 -4.61 -55.40
C GLY A 107 -5.81 -3.81 -55.45
N TYR A 108 -6.55 -3.71 -54.35
CA TYR A 108 -7.72 -2.84 -54.24
C TYR A 108 -7.29 -1.49 -53.71
N ARG A 109 -7.84 -0.41 -54.24
CA ARG A 109 -7.60 0.90 -53.65
C ARG A 109 -8.45 0.98 -52.39
N ALA A 110 -7.82 1.36 -51.27
CA ALA A 110 -8.51 1.56 -50.01
C ALA A 110 -7.84 2.65 -49.18
N PHE A 111 -8.65 3.38 -48.43
CA PHE A 111 -8.16 4.25 -47.37
C PHE A 111 -9.04 4.11 -46.14
N PHE A 112 -8.44 4.30 -44.97
CA PHE A 112 -9.19 4.32 -43.72
C PHE A 112 -9.57 5.75 -43.39
N TYR A 113 -10.80 5.95 -42.93
CA TYR A 113 -11.27 7.22 -42.41
C TYR A 113 -11.08 7.18 -40.88
N PRO A 114 -10.12 7.95 -40.32
CA PRO A 114 -9.76 7.90 -38.90
C PRO A 114 -10.96 8.17 -38.00
N ARG A 115 -10.91 7.67 -36.75
CA ARG A 115 -12.02 7.93 -35.83
C ARG A 115 -11.96 9.36 -35.30
N ASP A 116 -13.10 10.06 -35.36
CA ASP A 116 -13.24 11.48 -34.96
C ASP A 116 -12.03 12.33 -35.37
N GLY A 117 -11.71 12.34 -36.66
CA GLY A 117 -10.82 13.35 -37.20
C GLY A 117 -11.50 14.71 -37.00
N TYR A 118 -11.16 15.43 -35.93
CA TYR A 118 -10.37 16.65 -35.96
C TYR A 118 -9.77 16.87 -34.57
N GLY A 119 -8.46 17.15 -34.50
CA GLY A 119 -7.84 17.67 -33.28
C GLY A 119 -8.42 19.02 -32.83
N ASP A 120 -9.26 19.65 -33.67
CA ASP A 120 -9.96 20.89 -33.41
C ASP A 120 -11.40 20.85 -33.96
N ILE A 121 -12.37 21.03 -33.07
CA ILE A 121 -13.81 21.09 -33.39
C ILE A 121 -14.14 22.27 -34.34
N SER A 122 -13.28 23.30 -34.43
CA SER A 122 -13.43 24.40 -35.38
C SER A 122 -13.44 23.93 -36.84
N ALA A 123 -12.70 22.86 -37.17
CA ALA A 123 -12.62 22.33 -38.53
C ALA A 123 -13.93 21.69 -39.02
N LEU A 124 -14.78 21.17 -38.13
CA LEU A 124 -16.14 20.70 -38.44
C LEU A 124 -17.09 21.84 -38.79
N VAL A 125 -16.84 23.03 -38.22
CA VAL A 125 -17.62 24.24 -38.45
C VAL A 125 -17.21 24.91 -39.76
N GLU A 126 -15.92 24.85 -40.11
CA GLU A 126 -15.36 25.48 -41.30
C GLU A 126 -15.47 24.63 -42.58
N LYS A 127 -15.49 23.28 -42.48
CA LYS A 127 -15.63 22.37 -43.64
C LYS A 127 -16.72 21.32 -43.42
N PRO A 128 -17.99 21.73 -43.55
CA PRO A 128 -19.15 20.88 -43.34
C PRO A 128 -19.15 19.57 -44.14
N GLU A 129 -18.72 19.62 -45.40
CA GLU A 129 -18.67 18.50 -46.36
C GLU A 129 -17.71 17.38 -45.97
N ALA A 130 -16.79 17.63 -45.04
CA ALA A 130 -15.85 16.62 -44.55
C ALA A 130 -16.43 15.80 -43.38
N SER A 131 -17.71 16.00 -43.01
CA SER A 131 -18.36 15.26 -41.93
C SER A 131 -18.88 13.89 -42.41
N PHE A 132 -18.03 12.87 -42.40
CA PHE A 132 -18.47 11.49 -42.61
C PHE A 132 -18.91 10.86 -41.29
N SER A 133 -20.14 10.34 -41.24
CA SER A 133 -20.68 9.75 -40.02
C SER A 133 -20.36 8.26 -39.93
N GLN A 134 -19.41 7.91 -39.06
CA GLN A 134 -19.07 6.53 -38.70
C GLN A 134 -20.30 5.73 -38.22
N VAL A 135 -21.25 6.40 -37.55
CA VAL A 135 -22.49 5.79 -37.04
C VAL A 135 -23.45 5.43 -38.18
N ILE A 136 -23.57 6.29 -39.19
CA ILE A 136 -24.40 6.00 -40.37
C ILE A 136 -23.76 4.88 -41.19
N ALA A 137 -22.45 4.93 -41.38
CA ALA A 137 -21.71 3.87 -42.07
C ALA A 137 -21.95 2.51 -41.41
N ALA A 138 -21.84 2.42 -40.09
CA ALA A 138 -22.06 1.18 -39.35
C ALA A 138 -23.52 0.70 -39.41
N ARG A 139 -24.52 1.61 -39.39
CA ARG A 139 -25.93 1.26 -39.61
C ARG A 139 -26.14 0.65 -41.00
N LEU A 140 -25.63 1.32 -42.04
CA LEU A 140 -25.78 0.85 -43.42
C LEU A 140 -25.00 -0.45 -43.66
N ALA A 141 -23.92 -0.67 -42.92
CA ALA A 141 -23.16 -1.92 -42.88
C ALA A 141 -23.84 -3.05 -42.08
N GLY A 142 -25.05 -2.81 -41.55
CA GLY A 142 -25.83 -3.84 -40.84
C GLY A 142 -25.38 -4.14 -39.41
N ILE A 143 -24.44 -3.37 -38.85
CA ILE A 143 -23.86 -3.62 -37.51
C ILE A 143 -24.86 -3.34 -36.38
N GLY A 144 -25.77 -2.38 -36.59
CA GLY A 144 -26.69 -1.95 -35.54
C GLY A 144 -27.76 -0.97 -36.00
N THR A 145 -28.48 -0.41 -35.04
CA THR A 145 -29.50 0.65 -35.26
C THR A 145 -29.14 1.90 -34.48
N ILE A 146 -29.61 3.08 -34.91
CA ILE A 146 -29.30 4.34 -34.24
C ILE A 146 -30.33 4.57 -33.12
N GLY A 147 -29.85 4.84 -31.91
CA GLY A 147 -30.71 5.16 -30.77
C GLY A 147 -30.99 6.66 -30.63
N ASP A 148 -31.90 7.01 -29.71
CA ASP A 148 -32.24 8.41 -29.40
C ASP A 148 -31.04 9.21 -28.88
N ASN A 149 -30.01 8.52 -28.37
CA ASN A 149 -28.75 9.13 -27.98
C ASN A 149 -27.79 9.40 -29.16
N HIS A 150 -28.23 9.17 -30.41
CA HIS A 150 -27.45 9.23 -31.63
C HIS A 150 -26.21 8.32 -31.68
N CYS A 151 -26.08 7.39 -30.74
CA CYS A 151 -25.05 6.36 -30.79
C CYS A 151 -25.56 5.16 -31.61
N LEU A 152 -24.63 4.41 -32.20
CA LEU A 152 -24.96 3.10 -32.76
C LEU A 152 -25.26 2.13 -31.60
N LEU A 153 -26.45 1.55 -31.59
CA LEU A 153 -26.84 0.45 -30.71
C LEU A 153 -26.64 -0.86 -31.44
N THR A 154 -25.87 -1.77 -30.85
CA THR A 154 -25.73 -3.14 -31.34
C THR A 154 -26.42 -4.13 -30.41
N PRO A 155 -26.89 -5.28 -30.92
CA PRO A 155 -27.55 -6.28 -30.08
C PRO A 155 -26.67 -6.71 -28.90
N GLU A 156 -25.38 -6.90 -29.16
CA GLU A 156 -24.41 -7.47 -28.22
C GLU A 156 -23.87 -6.43 -27.24
N PHE A 157 -23.66 -5.18 -27.64
CA PHE A 157 -22.91 -4.21 -26.82
C PHE A 157 -23.65 -2.89 -26.58
N GLY A 158 -24.86 -2.72 -27.13
CA GLY A 158 -25.59 -1.45 -27.06
C GLY A 158 -24.75 -0.30 -27.62
N PRO A 159 -24.71 0.88 -26.99
CA PRO A 159 -23.92 2.03 -27.44
C PRO A 159 -22.43 1.98 -27.05
N ARG A 160 -21.95 0.92 -26.39
CA ARG A 160 -20.60 0.87 -25.80
C ARG A 160 -19.52 0.50 -26.81
N GLN A 161 -19.59 1.11 -27.98
CA GLN A 161 -18.71 0.80 -29.09
C GLN A 161 -18.13 2.07 -29.69
N ARG A 162 -16.92 1.92 -30.21
CA ARG A 162 -16.28 2.92 -31.05
C ARG A 162 -16.07 2.32 -32.42
N LEU A 163 -16.16 3.18 -33.42
CA LEU A 163 -16.30 2.79 -34.82
C LEU A 163 -15.08 3.26 -35.62
N VAL A 164 -14.76 2.51 -36.65
CA VAL A 164 -13.81 2.89 -37.71
C VAL A 164 -14.41 2.50 -39.06
N THR A 165 -14.05 3.24 -40.10
CA THR A 165 -14.50 2.98 -41.46
C THR A 165 -13.31 2.87 -42.41
N ILE A 166 -13.39 1.91 -43.33
CA ILE A 166 -12.49 1.77 -44.47
C ILE A 166 -13.35 1.87 -45.74
N ILE A 167 -12.93 2.69 -46.70
CA ILE A 167 -13.59 2.82 -47.99
C ILE A 167 -12.70 2.18 -49.05
N THR A 168 -13.27 1.34 -49.91
CA THR A 168 -12.53 0.62 -50.95
C THR A 168 -13.30 0.54 -52.27
N ASP A 169 -12.56 0.39 -53.37
CA ASP A 169 -13.11 0.13 -54.70
C ASP A 169 -13.40 -1.36 -54.95
N ALA A 170 -13.11 -2.24 -53.98
CA ALA A 170 -13.56 -3.62 -53.99
C ALA A 170 -15.10 -3.67 -54.00
N ALA A 171 -15.68 -4.58 -54.80
CA ALA A 171 -17.12 -4.79 -54.87
C ALA A 171 -17.53 -5.93 -53.92
N ILE A 172 -17.55 -5.66 -52.62
CA ILE A 172 -17.82 -6.67 -51.58
C ILE A 172 -19.33 -6.72 -51.33
N PRO A 173 -19.95 -7.92 -51.32
CA PRO A 173 -21.37 -8.06 -50.99
C PRO A 173 -21.72 -7.46 -49.63
N PRO A 174 -22.83 -6.69 -49.53
CA PRO A 174 -23.16 -6.00 -48.30
C PRO A 174 -23.92 -6.90 -47.32
N ASP A 175 -23.81 -6.62 -46.03
CA ASP A 175 -24.53 -7.36 -44.99
C ASP A 175 -26.01 -6.99 -44.97
N PRO A 176 -26.91 -7.87 -44.50
CA PRO A 176 -28.30 -7.49 -44.31
C PRO A 176 -28.43 -6.38 -43.26
N MET A 177 -29.26 -5.38 -43.55
CA MET A 177 -29.55 -4.32 -42.57
C MET A 177 -30.38 -4.85 -41.40
N GLN A 178 -30.10 -4.32 -40.22
CA GLN A 178 -30.88 -4.65 -39.03
C GLN A 178 -32.26 -3.99 -39.08
N LYS A 179 -33.30 -4.81 -39.25
CA LYS A 179 -34.70 -4.35 -39.40
C LYS A 179 -35.37 -3.94 -38.09
N LYS A 180 -34.93 -4.50 -36.96
CA LYS A 180 -35.51 -4.23 -35.63
C LYS A 180 -34.77 -3.09 -34.95
N ALA A 181 -35.46 -1.98 -34.69
CA ALA A 181 -34.95 -0.90 -33.86
C ALA A 181 -34.60 -1.43 -32.45
N LEU A 182 -33.38 -1.16 -32.00
CA LEU A 182 -32.92 -1.58 -30.67
C LEU A 182 -33.21 -0.54 -29.58
N CYS A 183 -33.44 0.72 -29.95
CA CYS A 183 -33.85 1.75 -29.01
C CYS A 183 -35.23 1.41 -28.43
N ASN A 184 -35.36 1.43 -27.12
CA ASN A 184 -36.63 1.21 -26.42
C ASN A 184 -37.28 2.51 -25.92
N HIS A 185 -36.75 3.67 -26.31
CA HIS A 185 -37.24 5.00 -25.94
C HIS A 185 -37.44 5.23 -24.42
N CYS A 186 -36.63 4.56 -23.58
CA CYS A 186 -36.78 4.64 -22.12
C CYS A 186 -36.48 6.02 -21.49
N GLY A 187 -35.93 6.97 -22.24
CA GLY A 187 -35.66 8.34 -21.75
C GLY A 187 -34.45 8.51 -20.83
N LEU A 188 -33.83 7.44 -20.34
CA LEU A 188 -32.73 7.51 -19.36
C LEU A 188 -31.52 8.35 -19.83
N CYS A 189 -31.16 8.30 -21.11
CA CYS A 189 -30.08 9.13 -21.66
C CYS A 189 -30.43 10.64 -21.63
N ARG A 190 -31.72 10.98 -21.73
CA ARG A 190 -32.22 12.36 -21.65
C ARG A 190 -32.22 12.86 -20.22
N GLU A 191 -32.78 12.08 -19.30
CA GLU A 191 -32.86 12.42 -17.87
C GLU A 191 -31.48 12.64 -17.24
N ASN A 192 -30.50 11.80 -17.62
CA ASN A 192 -29.17 11.85 -17.03
C ASN A 192 -28.21 12.78 -17.78
N CYS A 193 -28.67 13.50 -18.80
CA CYS A 193 -27.80 14.41 -19.52
C CYS A 193 -27.58 15.71 -18.69
N PRO A 194 -26.34 16.00 -18.25
CA PRO A 194 -26.06 17.17 -17.42
C PRO A 194 -26.25 18.50 -18.15
N MET A 195 -26.29 18.47 -19.48
CA MET A 195 -26.43 19.65 -20.34
C MET A 195 -27.77 19.74 -21.06
N GLY A 196 -28.67 18.80 -20.80
CA GLY A 196 -29.97 18.75 -21.47
C GLY A 196 -29.87 18.64 -23.00
N VAL A 197 -28.81 18.02 -23.55
CA VAL A 197 -28.60 17.97 -25.02
C VAL A 197 -29.69 17.22 -25.75
N PHE A 198 -30.45 16.38 -25.04
CA PHE A 198 -31.58 15.62 -25.57
C PHE A 198 -32.94 16.28 -25.25
N ASN A 199 -32.95 17.50 -24.71
CA ASN A 199 -34.16 18.27 -24.45
C ASN A 199 -34.51 19.13 -25.66
N PRO A 200 -35.81 19.27 -26.00
CA PRO A 200 -36.22 20.17 -27.06
C PRO A 200 -35.86 21.62 -26.72
N LEU A 201 -35.41 22.38 -27.73
CA LEU A 201 -35.15 23.82 -27.60
C LEU A 201 -36.39 24.56 -27.07
N PRO A 202 -36.23 25.62 -26.25
CA PRO A 202 -37.36 26.43 -25.79
C PRO A 202 -38.15 26.97 -26.99
N GLY A 203 -39.43 26.58 -27.13
CA GLY A 203 -40.33 27.02 -28.20
C GLY A 203 -40.50 26.05 -29.37
N ALA A 204 -39.86 24.87 -29.37
CA ALA A 204 -40.10 23.85 -30.40
C ALA A 204 -41.45 23.14 -30.15
N ALA A 205 -42.41 23.30 -31.07
CA ALA A 205 -43.64 22.52 -31.08
C ALA A 205 -43.30 21.04 -31.34
N VAL A 206 -43.69 20.19 -30.40
CA VAL A 206 -43.50 18.74 -30.47
C VAL A 206 -44.55 18.16 -31.42
N GLU A 207 -44.31 18.23 -32.72
CA GLU A 207 -45.12 17.48 -33.68
C GLU A 207 -44.27 16.54 -34.55
N LYS A 208 -44.53 15.23 -34.32
CA LYS A 208 -44.50 14.13 -35.29
C LYS A 208 -43.18 13.56 -35.83
N TYR A 209 -42.08 13.58 -35.07
CA TYR A 209 -40.99 12.59 -35.24
C TYR A 209 -40.53 12.04 -33.88
N PRO A 210 -40.30 10.71 -33.73
CA PRO A 210 -40.19 10.07 -32.41
C PRO A 210 -38.79 10.11 -31.78
N VAL A 211 -37.92 11.05 -32.18
CA VAL A 211 -36.57 11.17 -31.61
C VAL A 211 -36.25 12.64 -31.39
N PRO A 212 -36.20 13.15 -30.14
CA PRO A 212 -35.70 14.50 -29.91
C PRO A 212 -34.21 14.50 -30.24
N GLU A 213 -33.84 15.45 -31.08
CA GLU A 213 -32.49 15.55 -31.61
C GLU A 213 -31.50 15.95 -30.52
N MET A 214 -30.36 15.28 -30.50
CA MET A 214 -29.22 15.72 -29.70
C MET A 214 -28.69 17.05 -30.23
N ASP A 215 -28.65 18.08 -29.39
CA ASP A 215 -27.84 19.26 -29.65
C ASP A 215 -26.36 18.89 -29.56
N LYS A 216 -25.80 18.50 -30.71
CA LYS A 216 -24.39 18.13 -30.87
C LYS A 216 -23.46 19.28 -30.49
N TYR A 217 -23.89 20.53 -30.68
CA TYR A 217 -23.08 21.70 -30.36
C TYR A 217 -23.04 21.96 -28.86
N ALA A 218 -24.17 21.82 -28.15
CA ALA A 218 -24.20 21.87 -26.69
C ALA A 218 -23.35 20.73 -26.08
N CYS A 219 -23.45 19.52 -26.65
CA CYS A 219 -22.63 18.37 -26.24
C CYS A 219 -21.14 18.65 -26.46
N ALA A 220 -20.76 19.14 -27.65
CA ALA A 220 -19.38 19.48 -28.00
C ALA A 220 -18.81 20.63 -27.15
N LYS A 221 -19.58 21.71 -26.93
CA LYS A 221 -19.19 22.83 -26.06
C LYS A 221 -18.96 22.38 -24.62
N TYR A 222 -19.79 21.48 -24.12
CA TYR A 222 -19.60 20.92 -22.78
C TYR A 222 -18.34 20.05 -22.70
N HIS A 223 -18.07 19.22 -23.71
CA HIS A 223 -16.81 18.50 -23.78
C HIS A 223 -15.59 19.43 -23.82
N GLN A 224 -15.67 20.55 -24.54
CA GLN A 224 -14.62 21.57 -24.54
C GLN A 224 -14.45 22.24 -23.17
N PHE A 225 -15.55 22.58 -22.49
CA PHE A 225 -15.54 23.10 -21.13
C PHE A 225 -14.86 22.13 -20.17
N LEU A 226 -15.27 20.85 -20.17
CA LEU A 226 -14.66 19.82 -19.35
C LEU A 226 -13.15 19.74 -19.62
N LYS A 227 -12.73 19.71 -20.89
CA LYS A 227 -11.30 19.65 -21.27
C LYS A 227 -10.50 20.84 -20.72
N LYS A 228 -11.08 22.05 -20.68
CA LYS A 228 -10.46 23.26 -20.10
C LYS A 228 -10.31 23.15 -18.59
N GLU A 229 -11.27 22.52 -17.91
CA GLU A 229 -11.25 22.23 -16.47
C GLU A 229 -10.41 20.99 -16.10
N LEU A 230 -9.60 20.46 -17.03
CA LEU A 230 -8.86 19.21 -16.89
C LEU A 230 -9.76 18.00 -16.54
N ARG A 231 -11.04 18.06 -16.94
CA ARG A 231 -12.01 16.97 -16.91
C ARG A 231 -12.14 16.38 -18.30
N TYR A 232 -12.30 15.07 -18.40
CA TYR A 232 -12.22 14.36 -19.68
C TYR A 232 -13.62 14.25 -20.36
N PRO A 233 -13.75 13.75 -21.60
CA PRO A 233 -15.03 13.81 -22.32
C PRO A 233 -16.11 12.96 -21.65
N CYS A 234 -17.34 13.48 -21.59
CA CYS A 234 -18.49 12.86 -20.94
C CYS A 234 -19.19 11.83 -21.86
N GLY A 235 -19.41 10.60 -21.37
CA GLY A 235 -20.03 9.49 -22.11
C GLY A 235 -21.34 8.95 -21.49
N ILE A 236 -22.05 9.74 -20.67
CA ILE A 236 -23.19 9.27 -19.85
C ILE A 236 -24.27 8.52 -20.65
N CYS A 237 -24.53 8.92 -21.91
CA CYS A 237 -25.49 8.22 -22.76
C CYS A 237 -25.07 6.79 -23.15
N THR A 238 -23.77 6.49 -23.14
CA THR A 238 -23.23 5.13 -23.34
C THR A 238 -23.39 4.25 -22.10
N LEU A 239 -23.45 4.88 -20.91
CA LEU A 239 -23.64 4.21 -19.63
C LEU A 239 -25.13 3.93 -19.34
N ALA A 240 -25.97 4.95 -19.50
CA ALA A 240 -27.38 4.91 -19.10
C ALA A 240 -28.27 4.03 -19.99
N CYS A 241 -27.84 3.74 -21.23
CA CYS A 241 -28.63 2.93 -22.16
C CYS A 241 -28.85 1.49 -21.64
N PRO A 242 -30.08 0.97 -21.70
CA PRO A 242 -30.41 -0.37 -21.19
C PRO A 242 -30.13 -1.52 -22.18
N VAL A 243 -29.57 -1.24 -23.36
CA VAL A 243 -29.35 -2.24 -24.44
C VAL A 243 -27.93 -2.82 -24.37
N GLY A 244 -27.77 -4.14 -24.64
CA GLY A 244 -26.48 -4.86 -24.73
C GLY A 244 -26.33 -6.02 -23.74
N GLU A 245 -25.53 -7.04 -24.07
CA GLU A 245 -25.27 -8.23 -23.26
C GLU A 245 -24.48 -7.93 -21.98
N ASP A 246 -23.55 -6.98 -22.01
CA ASP A 246 -22.81 -6.59 -20.80
C ASP A 246 -23.76 -6.14 -19.66
N ARG A 247 -24.91 -5.53 -19.96
CA ARG A 247 -25.92 -5.16 -18.94
C ARG A 247 -26.54 -6.38 -18.25
N LYS A 248 -26.60 -7.55 -18.93
CA LYS A 248 -27.07 -8.82 -18.33
C LYS A 248 -26.05 -9.35 -17.31
N ILE A 249 -24.75 -9.16 -17.56
CA ILE A 249 -23.66 -9.51 -16.63
C ILE A 249 -23.79 -8.72 -15.32
N TYR A 250 -24.31 -7.50 -15.37
CA TYR A 250 -24.49 -6.62 -14.20
C TYR A 250 -25.88 -6.70 -13.52
N GLY A 251 -26.68 -7.73 -13.80
CA GLY A 251 -27.90 -8.05 -13.03
C GLY A 251 -29.07 -7.07 -13.16
N ALA A 252 -29.15 -6.26 -14.22
CA ALA A 252 -30.25 -5.32 -14.41
C ALA A 252 -31.54 -6.04 -14.86
N SER A 253 -32.51 -6.20 -13.95
CA SER A 253 -33.90 -6.59 -14.30
C SER A 253 -34.62 -5.43 -15.01
N PRO A 254 -35.51 -5.71 -16.00
CA PRO A 254 -36.34 -4.69 -16.66
C PRO A 254 -37.14 -3.79 -15.70
N ASP A 255 -37.44 -4.27 -14.49
CA ASP A 255 -38.21 -3.55 -13.46
C ASP A 255 -37.38 -2.60 -12.59
N ALA A 256 -36.06 -2.51 -12.80
CA ALA A 256 -35.18 -1.59 -12.08
C ALA A 256 -35.43 -0.09 -12.40
N ASN A 257 -36.31 0.21 -13.35
CA ASN A 257 -36.49 1.53 -13.94
C ASN A 257 -37.46 2.49 -13.21
N SER A 258 -37.99 2.15 -12.04
CA SER A 258 -38.90 3.05 -11.27
C SER A 258 -38.27 3.69 -10.02
N LYS A 259 -37.03 3.35 -9.69
CA LYS A 259 -36.28 3.99 -8.60
C LYS A 259 -34.89 4.26 -9.12
N GLY A 260 -34.69 5.51 -9.58
CA GLY A 260 -33.49 6.02 -10.22
C GLY A 260 -32.24 5.24 -9.83
N VAL A 261 -31.53 4.75 -10.85
CA VAL A 261 -30.29 3.98 -10.77
C VAL A 261 -29.46 4.56 -9.63
N ARG A 262 -29.53 3.89 -8.47
CA ARG A 262 -28.84 4.38 -7.29
C ARG A 262 -27.37 4.28 -7.60
N HIS A 263 -26.67 5.40 -7.45
CA HIS A 263 -25.23 5.46 -7.39
C HIS A 263 -24.69 4.25 -6.61
N MET A 264 -23.86 3.41 -7.25
CA MET A 264 -23.11 2.36 -6.56
C MET A 264 -21.93 2.93 -5.75
N GLN A 265 -21.89 4.26 -5.60
CA GLN A 265 -21.00 5.00 -4.73
C GLN A 265 -21.76 6.08 -3.95
N ASP A 266 -22.90 5.71 -3.36
CA ASP A 266 -23.41 6.46 -2.22
C ASP A 266 -22.67 6.04 -0.92
N PHE A 267 -21.35 5.83 -1.00
CA PHE A 267 -20.44 5.73 0.15
C PHE A 267 -20.20 7.10 0.82
N GLY A 268 -20.88 8.14 0.34
CA GLY A 268 -20.92 9.47 0.97
C GLY A 268 -22.26 9.85 1.59
N SER A 269 -23.37 9.11 1.40
CA SER A 269 -24.62 9.51 2.05
C SER A 269 -24.57 9.18 3.55
N GLY A 270 -25.21 10.03 4.35
CA GLY A 270 -25.30 9.90 5.81
C GLY A 270 -25.74 8.51 6.30
N LYS A 271 -26.31 7.64 5.45
CA LYS A 271 -26.72 6.27 5.77
C LYS A 271 -25.60 5.21 5.64
N ALA A 272 -24.72 5.28 4.64
CA ALA A 272 -23.54 4.39 4.55
C ALA A 272 -22.55 4.71 5.67
N SER A 273 -22.35 6.00 5.93
CA SER A 273 -21.61 6.45 7.11
C SER A 273 -22.27 6.01 8.42
N ALA A 274 -23.58 5.77 8.49
CA ALA A 274 -24.25 5.25 9.69
C ALA A 274 -24.14 3.72 9.84
N PHE A 275 -24.00 2.97 8.75
CA PHE A 275 -23.70 1.52 8.80
C PHE A 275 -22.24 1.29 9.23
N TYR A 276 -21.29 1.97 8.59
CA TYR A 276 -19.89 1.92 9.01
C TYR A 276 -19.67 2.61 10.36
N ARG A 277 -20.37 3.71 10.70
CA ARG A 277 -20.36 4.23 12.07
C ARG A 277 -20.92 3.22 13.06
N ARG A 278 -22.05 2.55 12.80
CA ARG A 278 -22.57 1.52 13.73
C ARG A 278 -21.63 0.33 13.89
N ARG A 279 -20.92 -0.10 12.83
CA ARG A 279 -19.91 -1.16 12.89
C ARG A 279 -18.61 -0.68 13.57
N ARG A 280 -18.20 0.55 13.31
CA ARG A 280 -17.09 1.24 13.99
C ARG A 280 -17.40 1.40 15.46
N ASP A 281 -18.60 1.82 15.82
CA ASP A 281 -19.04 1.94 17.20
C ASP A 281 -19.14 0.53 17.80
N PHE A 282 -19.61 -0.51 17.10
CA PHE A 282 -19.53 -1.89 17.61
C PHE A 282 -18.09 -2.39 17.87
N ILE A 283 -17.12 -1.97 17.06
CA ILE A 283 -15.71 -2.32 17.24
C ILE A 283 -15.08 -1.47 18.36
N VAL A 284 -15.29 -0.16 18.34
CA VAL A 284 -14.64 0.82 19.22
C VAL A 284 -15.35 0.97 20.58
N SER A 285 -16.64 0.61 20.70
CA SER A 285 -17.46 1.12 21.81
C SER A 285 -17.39 0.40 23.15
N ASN A 286 -16.88 -0.82 23.33
CA ASN A 286 -16.87 -1.41 24.70
C ASN A 286 -16.15 -2.76 24.90
N LYS A 287 -15.12 -3.11 24.12
CA LYS A 287 -14.33 -4.34 24.38
C LYS A 287 -12.83 -4.06 24.35
N SER A 288 -12.14 -4.41 25.44
CA SER A 288 -10.68 -4.56 25.43
C SER A 288 -10.35 -5.76 24.53
N TYR A 289 -10.01 -5.48 23.28
CA TYR A 289 -9.64 -6.51 22.32
C TYR A 289 -8.34 -7.20 22.72
N ARG A 290 -8.24 -8.49 22.36
CA ARG A 290 -7.03 -9.29 22.60
C ARG A 290 -5.95 -8.96 21.55
N PHE A 291 -4.72 -9.36 21.84
CA PHE A 291 -3.53 -9.01 21.07
C PHE A 291 -3.69 -9.27 19.57
N GLU A 292 -4.20 -10.43 19.18
CA GLU A 292 -4.33 -10.87 17.79
C GLU A 292 -5.33 -10.01 17.00
N THR A 293 -6.30 -9.40 17.69
CA THR A 293 -7.22 -8.43 17.08
C THR A 293 -6.59 -7.05 17.00
N VAL A 294 -5.84 -6.63 18.03
CA VAL A 294 -5.13 -5.34 18.05
C VAL A 294 -4.07 -5.30 16.95
N GLN A 295 -3.30 -6.38 16.74
CA GLN A 295 -2.20 -6.43 15.76
C GLN A 295 -2.67 -6.27 14.30
N VAL A 296 -3.96 -6.48 14.02
CA VAL A 296 -4.52 -6.36 12.65
C VAL A 296 -5.39 -5.13 12.46
N HIS A 297 -5.91 -4.52 13.52
CA HIS A 297 -6.86 -3.40 13.41
C HIS A 297 -6.36 -2.07 13.97
N ALA A 298 -5.51 -2.06 14.99
CA ALA A 298 -5.13 -0.82 15.66
C ALA A 298 -4.42 0.14 14.69
N GLY A 299 -4.77 1.43 14.79
CA GLY A 299 -4.30 2.49 13.90
C GLY A 299 -5.01 2.55 12.54
N GLN A 300 -5.80 1.54 12.18
CA GLN A 300 -6.63 1.49 10.97
C GLN A 300 -7.96 0.77 11.26
N GLU A 301 -8.66 1.24 12.27
CA GLU A 301 -9.95 0.68 12.68
C GLU A 301 -10.97 0.88 11.55
N SER A 302 -10.93 2.05 10.90
CA SER A 302 -11.74 2.39 9.74
C SER A 302 -10.96 2.23 8.43
N PRO A 303 -11.61 1.83 7.31
CA PRO A 303 -10.99 1.88 5.98
C PRO A 303 -10.49 3.29 5.65
N ASP A 304 -9.59 3.38 4.66
CA ASP A 304 -9.12 4.66 4.13
C ASP A 304 -10.29 5.54 3.68
N SER A 305 -10.33 6.79 4.15
CA SER A 305 -11.47 7.68 3.87
C SER A 305 -11.53 8.18 2.44
N ALA A 306 -10.44 8.10 1.68
CA ALA A 306 -10.41 8.55 0.29
C ALA A 306 -10.97 7.50 -0.68
N THR A 307 -10.82 6.21 -0.36
CA THR A 307 -11.07 5.11 -1.31
C THR A 307 -11.80 3.91 -0.72
N ASP A 308 -12.09 3.91 0.58
CA ASP A 308 -12.57 2.75 1.35
C ASP A 308 -11.61 1.54 1.34
N ALA A 309 -10.34 1.74 0.97
CA ALA A 309 -9.34 0.68 1.00
C ALA A 309 -9.18 0.12 2.42
N ARG A 310 -9.35 -1.21 2.54
CA ARG A 310 -9.19 -1.89 3.84
C ARG A 310 -7.72 -2.06 4.23
N ALA A 311 -6.83 -2.30 3.27
CA ALA A 311 -5.39 -2.30 3.50
C ALA A 311 -4.89 -0.87 3.69
N VAL A 312 -3.82 -0.68 4.47
CA VAL A 312 -3.20 0.65 4.63
C VAL A 312 -2.61 1.10 3.29
N PRO A 313 -3.01 2.26 2.75
CA PRO A 313 -2.38 2.79 1.54
C PRO A 313 -0.92 3.16 1.77
N ILE A 314 -0.08 2.99 0.76
CA ILE A 314 1.32 3.45 0.78
C ILE A 314 1.37 4.90 0.32
N TYR A 315 1.46 5.83 1.27
CA TYR A 315 1.67 7.26 0.99
C TYR A 315 3.14 7.53 0.67
N GLN A 316 3.58 7.10 -0.52
CA GLN A 316 4.93 7.34 -1.05
C GLN A 316 5.07 8.80 -1.55
N THR A 317 4.98 9.75 -0.62
CA THR A 317 5.12 11.19 -0.87
C THR A 317 6.15 11.79 0.08
N SER A 318 6.74 12.93 -0.30
CA SER A 318 7.59 13.73 0.59
C SER A 318 6.79 14.79 1.36
N SER A 319 5.76 15.38 0.74
CA SER A 319 5.13 16.62 1.19
C SER A 319 3.61 16.55 1.10
N TYR A 320 2.93 17.43 1.85
CA TYR A 320 1.48 17.52 1.90
C TYR A 320 1.02 18.95 1.60
N VAL A 321 -0.08 19.08 0.85
CA VAL A 321 -0.66 20.39 0.52
C VAL A 321 -1.35 20.99 1.75
N PHE A 322 -1.09 22.27 2.02
CA PHE A 322 -1.82 23.02 3.04
C PHE A 322 -3.09 23.62 2.43
N PRO A 323 -4.24 23.58 3.13
CA PRO A 323 -5.46 24.25 2.67
C PRO A 323 -5.28 25.77 2.52
N THR A 324 -4.58 26.40 3.47
CA THR A 324 -4.31 27.85 3.53
C THR A 324 -2.96 28.12 4.21
N SER A 325 -2.41 29.32 4.05
CA SER A 325 -1.20 29.74 4.77
C SER A 325 -1.38 29.79 6.29
N GLU A 326 -2.60 30.08 6.76
CA GLU A 326 -2.93 30.05 8.19
C GLU A 326 -2.86 28.62 8.75
N SER A 327 -3.42 27.64 8.04
CA SER A 327 -3.33 26.23 8.41
C SER A 327 -1.88 25.73 8.41
N ALA A 328 -1.06 26.18 7.45
CA ALA A 328 0.37 25.92 7.45
C ALA A 328 1.03 26.43 8.74
N ALA A 329 0.83 27.72 9.08
CA ALA A 329 1.39 28.32 10.31
C ALA A 329 0.93 27.58 11.57
N GLY A 330 -0.36 27.21 11.65
CA GLY A 330 -0.91 26.46 12.77
C GLY A 330 -0.27 25.08 12.97
N ARG A 331 -0.01 24.34 11.88
CA ARG A 331 0.67 23.04 11.95
C ARG A 331 2.12 23.15 12.42
N PHE A 332 2.85 24.17 11.97
CA PHE A 332 4.22 24.43 12.43
C PHE A 332 4.29 24.91 13.89
N ALA A 333 3.23 25.54 14.39
CA ALA A 333 3.11 25.99 15.78
C ALA A 333 2.52 24.92 16.73
N LEU A 334 2.22 23.71 16.24
CA LEU A 334 1.49 22.65 16.95
C LEU A 334 0.09 23.04 17.45
N THR A 335 -0.51 24.09 16.88
CA THR A 335 -1.88 24.53 17.22
C THR A 335 -2.93 23.88 16.30
N GLU A 336 -2.52 23.31 15.17
CA GLU A 336 -3.35 22.51 14.28
C GLU A 336 -2.71 21.13 14.04
N ASN A 337 -3.51 20.07 14.10
CA ASN A 337 -3.07 18.74 13.70
C ASN A 337 -3.06 18.59 12.17
N GLY A 338 -2.05 17.93 11.62
CA GLY A 338 -2.06 17.54 10.22
C GLY A 338 -0.67 17.27 9.69
N ASN A 339 -0.60 16.63 8.52
CA ASN A 339 0.67 16.30 7.90
C ASN A 339 1.39 17.56 7.39
N ILE A 340 2.71 17.58 7.56
CA ILE A 340 3.59 18.65 7.07
C ILE A 340 4.53 18.07 6.02
N TYR A 341 5.38 17.12 6.44
CA TYR A 341 6.43 16.55 5.61
C TYR A 341 6.79 15.15 6.13
N THR A 342 7.04 14.21 5.21
CA THR A 342 7.29 12.79 5.52
C THR A 342 8.49 12.57 6.43
N ARG A 343 9.49 13.48 6.45
CA ARG A 343 10.62 13.40 7.40
C ARG A 343 10.19 13.35 8.87
N ILE A 344 9.02 13.88 9.22
CA ILE A 344 8.53 13.93 10.61
C ILE A 344 7.18 13.24 10.82
N MET A 345 6.36 13.08 9.77
CA MET A 345 5.09 12.34 9.83
C MET A 345 4.60 11.89 8.46
N ASN A 346 4.06 10.67 8.37
CA ASN A 346 3.47 10.06 7.18
C ASN A 346 2.29 9.17 7.59
N PRO A 347 1.12 9.22 6.91
CA PRO A 347 -0.04 8.41 7.29
C PRO A 347 0.22 6.90 7.29
N THR A 348 1.08 6.39 6.39
CA THR A 348 1.41 4.94 6.35
C THR A 348 2.13 4.50 7.62
N TRP A 349 3.14 5.28 8.05
CA TRP A 349 3.87 4.96 9.26
C TRP A 349 3.10 5.32 10.53
N ASP A 350 2.08 6.20 10.46
CA ASP A 350 1.27 6.61 11.63
C ASP A 350 0.41 5.42 12.07
N VAL A 351 -0.14 4.67 11.10
CA VAL A 351 -0.79 3.39 11.41
C VAL A 351 0.18 2.43 12.10
N PHE A 352 1.42 2.32 11.60
CA PHE A 352 2.44 1.47 12.22
C PHE A 352 2.77 1.90 13.66
N GLU A 353 3.01 3.20 13.88
CA GLU A 353 3.28 3.80 15.19
C GLU A 353 2.12 3.57 16.17
N ARG A 354 0.88 3.84 15.76
CA ARG A 354 -0.31 3.62 16.60
C ARG A 354 -0.51 2.15 16.94
N ARG A 355 -0.30 1.27 15.97
CA ARG A 355 -0.48 -0.17 16.15
C ARG A 355 0.53 -0.72 17.15
N ILE A 356 1.81 -0.39 17.01
CA ILE A 356 2.83 -0.86 17.95
C ILE A 356 2.65 -0.22 19.34
N ALA A 357 2.28 1.06 19.43
CA ALA A 357 1.94 1.68 20.70
C ALA A 357 0.79 0.94 21.42
N ALA A 358 -0.27 0.59 20.68
CA ALA A 358 -1.39 -0.17 21.24
C ALA A 358 -0.97 -1.59 21.71
N LEU A 359 -0.10 -2.27 20.94
CA LEU A 359 0.41 -3.60 21.31
C LEU A 359 1.30 -3.56 22.56
N GLU A 360 2.12 -2.53 22.71
CA GLU A 360 2.95 -2.28 23.89
C GLU A 360 2.18 -1.61 25.05
N LYS A 361 0.92 -1.22 24.85
CA LYS A 361 0.11 -0.44 25.80
C LYS A 361 0.75 0.91 26.18
N GLY A 362 1.49 1.51 25.26
CA GLY A 362 2.00 2.87 25.35
C GLY A 362 0.98 3.90 24.87
N ILE A 363 1.25 5.18 25.13
CA ILE A 363 0.40 6.30 24.69
C ILE A 363 0.63 6.66 23.22
N ALA A 364 1.86 6.48 22.73
CA ALA A 364 2.25 6.81 21.36
C ALA A 364 3.62 6.19 21.02
N ALA A 365 3.96 6.19 19.72
CA ALA A 365 5.23 5.70 19.22
C ALA A 365 5.84 6.62 18.16
N LEU A 366 7.12 6.41 17.88
CA LEU A 366 7.92 7.11 16.88
C LEU A 366 8.75 6.12 16.08
N ALA A 367 8.42 5.97 14.80
CA ALA A 367 9.15 5.13 13.87
C ALA A 367 10.43 5.83 13.40
N THR A 368 11.50 5.06 13.24
CA THR A 368 12.82 5.54 12.81
C THR A 368 13.41 4.60 11.75
N ALA A 369 14.45 5.07 11.06
CA ALA A 369 15.10 4.35 9.97
C ALA A 369 15.75 3.02 10.39
N SER A 370 16.05 2.80 11.68
CA SER A 370 16.65 1.56 12.20
C SER A 370 16.47 1.44 13.72
N GLY A 371 16.64 0.24 14.29
CA GLY A 371 16.66 0.04 15.74
C GLY A 371 17.79 0.82 16.44
N ALA A 372 18.94 0.99 15.78
CA ALA A 372 20.03 1.81 16.28
C ALA A 372 19.62 3.30 16.36
N ALA A 373 18.88 3.81 15.37
CA ALA A 373 18.34 5.16 15.42
C ALA A 373 17.30 5.32 16.54
N ALA A 374 16.40 4.34 16.73
CA ALA A 374 15.45 4.33 17.84
C ALA A 374 16.17 4.41 19.21
N THR A 375 17.19 3.59 19.41
CA THR A 375 17.96 3.55 20.67
C THR A 375 18.74 4.84 20.89
N THR A 376 19.40 5.34 19.84
CA THR A 376 20.14 6.62 19.89
C THR A 376 19.21 7.76 20.28
N TYR A 377 18.05 7.88 19.60
CA TYR A 377 17.07 8.92 19.90
C TYR A 377 16.47 8.75 21.29
N ALA A 378 16.22 7.53 21.75
CA ALA A 378 15.67 7.32 23.08
C ALA A 378 16.59 7.89 24.18
N VAL A 379 17.90 7.71 24.04
CA VAL A 379 18.88 8.28 24.98
C VAL A 379 19.06 9.79 24.77
N GLN A 380 19.37 10.23 23.54
CA GLN A 380 19.64 11.65 23.24
C GLN A 380 18.43 12.56 23.46
N ASN A 381 17.21 12.00 23.53
CA ASN A 381 16.02 12.79 23.84
C ASN A 381 16.02 13.28 25.29
N ILE A 382 16.80 12.68 26.19
CA ILE A 382 16.83 13.04 27.62
C ILE A 382 18.24 13.24 28.20
N ALA A 383 19.28 12.81 27.49
CA ALA A 383 20.68 13.02 27.84
C ALA A 383 21.41 13.90 26.81
N ARG A 384 22.35 14.70 27.29
CA ARG A 384 23.23 15.59 26.50
C ARG A 384 24.66 15.52 27.03
N ALA A 385 25.57 16.25 26.40
CA ALA A 385 26.95 16.36 26.87
C ALA A 385 27.03 16.71 28.37
N GLY A 386 27.81 15.92 29.12
CA GLY A 386 27.95 16.01 30.58
C GLY A 386 26.96 15.15 31.38
N ASP A 387 26.01 14.49 30.72
CA ASP A 387 25.08 13.57 31.37
C ASP A 387 25.59 12.11 31.36
N HIS A 388 24.93 11.28 32.15
CA HIS A 388 25.30 9.88 32.36
C HIS A 388 24.09 8.95 32.18
N ILE A 389 24.30 7.74 31.66
CA ILE A 389 23.33 6.64 31.69
C ILE A 389 23.97 5.39 32.29
N ILE A 390 23.12 4.46 32.76
CA ILE A 390 23.57 3.14 33.21
C ILE A 390 22.96 2.11 32.28
N SER A 391 23.75 1.15 31.82
CA SER A 391 23.28 0.06 30.95
C SER A 391 23.64 -1.29 31.56
N ASP A 392 22.77 -2.27 31.39
CA ASP A 392 23.20 -3.67 31.46
C ASP A 392 24.35 -3.92 30.46
N ASN A 393 25.25 -4.84 30.80
CA ASN A 393 26.37 -5.23 29.94
C ASN A 393 26.02 -6.37 28.97
N GLN A 394 24.94 -7.11 29.21
CA GLN A 394 24.47 -8.19 28.34
C GLN A 394 23.44 -7.71 27.30
N ILE A 395 23.84 -6.71 26.53
CA ILE A 395 23.02 -6.11 25.46
C ILE A 395 23.65 -6.37 24.09
N TYR A 396 22.89 -6.12 23.02
CA TYR A 396 23.37 -6.21 21.65
C TYR A 396 24.68 -5.43 21.45
N GLY A 397 25.70 -6.09 20.91
CA GLY A 397 27.02 -5.49 20.70
C GLY A 397 27.01 -4.17 19.92
N GLY A 398 26.07 -3.97 18.98
CA GLY A 398 25.91 -2.68 18.30
C GLY A 398 25.43 -1.55 19.23
N THR A 399 24.53 -1.86 20.17
CA THR A 399 24.06 -0.92 21.20
C THR A 399 25.15 -0.67 22.24
N TYR A 400 25.87 -1.70 22.67
CA TYR A 400 27.03 -1.56 23.55
C TYR A 400 28.06 -0.61 22.93
N ASN A 401 28.43 -0.83 21.67
CA ASN A 401 29.39 0.01 20.95
C ASN A 401 28.88 1.46 20.78
N LEU A 402 27.59 1.65 20.50
CA LEU A 402 26.96 2.97 20.47
C LEU A 402 27.15 3.71 21.80
N PHE A 403 26.92 3.05 22.92
CA PHE A 403 27.02 3.65 24.26
C PHE A 403 28.47 3.86 24.72
N ALA A 404 29.35 2.90 24.46
CA ALA A 404 30.75 2.94 24.89
C ALA A 404 31.57 3.97 24.11
N ASN A 405 31.26 4.17 22.83
CA ASN A 405 32.08 4.95 21.90
C ASN A 405 31.29 6.15 21.34
N THR A 406 30.28 5.91 20.49
CA THR A 406 29.63 6.99 19.73
C THR A 406 28.94 8.03 20.61
N LEU A 407 28.22 7.61 21.66
CA LEU A 407 27.59 8.55 22.60
C LEU A 407 28.62 9.26 23.48
N LYS A 408 29.70 8.57 23.86
CA LYS A 408 30.82 9.14 24.61
C LYS A 408 31.50 10.26 23.84
N ASP A 409 31.67 10.12 22.51
CA ASP A 409 32.22 11.18 21.65
C ASP A 409 31.33 12.43 21.62
N THR A 410 30.02 12.28 21.87
CA THR A 410 29.07 13.39 22.04
C THR A 410 28.94 13.88 23.49
N GLY A 411 29.76 13.35 24.40
CA GLY A 411 29.83 13.74 25.81
C GLY A 411 28.80 13.08 26.72
N ILE A 412 28.12 12.00 26.30
CA ILE A 412 27.22 11.23 27.16
C ILE A 412 27.97 9.99 27.65
N GLU A 413 28.19 9.89 28.96
CA GLU A 413 28.89 8.75 29.55
C GLU A 413 27.95 7.59 29.86
N THR A 414 28.44 6.35 29.74
CA THR A 414 27.71 5.14 30.14
C THR A 414 28.52 4.34 31.16
N THR A 415 27.89 3.96 32.27
CA THR A 415 28.42 2.90 33.15
C THR A 415 27.72 1.58 32.82
N PHE A 416 28.49 0.56 32.47
CA PHE A 416 27.98 -0.79 32.24
C PHE A 416 28.01 -1.60 33.53
N VAL A 417 26.95 -2.36 33.80
CA VAL A 417 26.82 -3.19 35.00
C VAL A 417 26.32 -4.58 34.63
N ASP A 418 26.61 -5.59 35.47
CA ASP A 418 25.93 -6.88 35.37
C ASP A 418 24.50 -6.75 35.91
N GLY A 419 23.51 -6.80 35.00
CA GLY A 419 22.10 -6.68 35.31
C GLY A 419 21.50 -7.89 36.03
N SER A 420 22.27 -8.96 36.25
CA SER A 420 21.85 -10.11 37.06
C SER A 420 21.60 -9.76 38.53
N ASP A 421 22.32 -8.75 39.04
CA ASP A 421 22.12 -8.16 40.36
C ASP A 421 21.61 -6.72 40.20
N PRO A 422 20.29 -6.48 40.41
CA PRO A 422 19.70 -5.15 40.32
C PRO A 422 20.39 -4.09 41.20
N ALA A 423 21.05 -4.50 42.31
CA ALA A 423 21.77 -3.56 43.18
C ALA A 423 22.95 -2.88 42.48
N ASN A 424 23.50 -3.46 41.41
CA ASN A 424 24.57 -2.85 40.64
C ASN A 424 24.12 -1.57 39.92
N PHE A 425 22.85 -1.50 39.49
CA PHE A 425 22.28 -0.27 38.94
C PHE A 425 22.27 0.83 40.00
N GLU A 426 21.75 0.54 41.19
CA GLU A 426 21.63 1.52 42.29
C GLU A 426 23.00 2.08 42.70
N LYS A 427 24.01 1.21 42.84
CA LYS A 427 25.40 1.61 43.17
C LYS A 427 26.05 2.52 42.12
N SER A 428 25.58 2.45 40.87
CA SER A 428 26.14 3.18 39.74
C SER A 428 25.43 4.51 39.48
N ILE A 429 24.38 4.85 40.25
CA ILE A 429 23.65 6.10 40.10
C ILE A 429 24.52 7.29 40.54
N LYS A 430 24.74 8.18 39.58
CA LYS A 430 25.33 9.52 39.74
C LYS A 430 24.25 10.61 39.73
N GLU A 431 24.55 11.80 40.24
CA GLU A 431 23.63 12.95 40.23
C GLU A 431 23.14 13.32 38.81
N ASN A 432 24.03 13.24 37.82
CA ASN A 432 23.75 13.51 36.41
C ASN A 432 23.17 12.31 35.63
N THR A 433 22.80 11.20 36.31
CA THR A 433 22.21 10.02 35.64
C THR A 433 20.82 10.33 35.09
N LYS A 434 20.58 10.01 33.81
CA LYS A 434 19.37 10.31 33.05
C LYS A 434 18.53 9.10 32.67
N ALA A 435 19.11 7.90 32.60
CA ALA A 435 18.37 6.70 32.24
C ALA A 435 19.06 5.45 32.76
N ILE A 436 18.27 4.40 32.97
CA ILE A 436 18.72 3.01 33.03
C ILE A 436 18.26 2.30 31.76
N PHE A 437 19.16 1.55 31.11
CA PHE A 437 18.90 0.78 29.90
C PHE A 437 19.14 -0.71 30.12
N PHE A 438 18.27 -1.56 29.57
CA PHE A 438 18.49 -3.01 29.47
C PHE A 438 17.72 -3.63 28.29
N GLU A 439 18.08 -4.86 27.91
CA GLU A 439 17.30 -5.71 27.02
C GLU A 439 16.41 -6.67 27.82
N THR A 440 15.16 -6.86 27.41
CA THR A 440 14.24 -7.78 28.12
C THR A 440 14.66 -9.25 27.97
N LEU A 441 15.37 -9.54 26.88
CA LEU A 441 16.09 -10.79 26.61
C LEU A 441 17.44 -10.38 26.03
N GLY A 442 18.50 -10.51 26.83
CA GLY A 442 19.84 -10.05 26.48
C GLY A 442 20.48 -10.87 25.35
N ASN A 443 21.13 -10.19 24.41
CA ASN A 443 21.88 -10.81 23.33
C ASN A 443 23.34 -11.07 23.74
N PRO A 444 23.92 -12.27 23.52
CA PRO A 444 23.39 -13.38 22.72
C PRO A 444 22.71 -14.52 23.50
N ASN A 445 22.77 -14.51 24.83
CA ASN A 445 22.45 -15.67 25.66
C ASN A 445 20.99 -15.76 26.14
N SER A 446 20.10 -14.86 25.68
CA SER A 446 18.72 -14.73 26.18
C SER A 446 18.68 -14.57 27.70
N SER A 447 19.61 -13.79 28.27
CA SER A 447 19.63 -13.46 29.69
C SER A 447 18.44 -12.58 30.08
N ILE A 448 17.98 -12.71 31.32
CA ILE A 448 16.80 -12.01 31.81
C ILE A 448 17.16 -11.23 33.06
N VAL A 449 16.76 -9.96 33.09
CA VAL A 449 16.92 -9.08 34.26
C VAL A 449 15.63 -9.01 35.08
N ASP A 450 15.74 -8.69 36.37
CA ASP A 450 14.57 -8.45 37.24
C ASP A 450 13.99 -7.05 36.98
N ILE A 451 13.14 -6.95 35.95
CA ILE A 451 12.53 -5.71 35.46
C ILE A 451 11.86 -4.92 36.59
N GLU A 452 11.11 -5.61 37.45
CA GLU A 452 10.33 -4.98 38.51
C GLU A 452 11.25 -4.30 39.55
N LYS A 453 12.35 -4.97 39.93
CA LYS A 453 13.33 -4.38 40.85
C LYS A 453 14.08 -3.22 40.23
N ILE A 454 14.49 -3.34 38.96
CA ILE A 454 15.22 -2.27 38.26
C ILE A 454 14.35 -1.02 38.14
N VAL A 455 13.08 -1.17 37.73
CA VAL A 455 12.12 -0.06 37.66
C VAL A 455 11.91 0.57 39.03
N ALA A 456 11.71 -0.24 40.07
CA ALA A 456 11.55 0.27 41.44
C ALA A 456 12.78 1.06 41.93
N ILE A 457 14.00 0.62 41.58
CA ILE A 457 15.24 1.36 41.86
C ILE A 457 15.23 2.69 41.08
N ALA A 458 15.04 2.65 39.77
CA ALA A 458 15.11 3.83 38.90
C ALA A 458 14.14 4.93 39.36
N HIS A 459 12.89 4.56 39.61
CA HIS A 459 11.83 5.50 39.99
C HIS A 459 12.05 6.12 41.37
N ARG A 460 12.63 5.40 42.35
CA ARG A 460 13.03 6.00 43.65
C ARG A 460 14.03 7.14 43.49
N HIS A 461 14.84 7.12 42.43
CA HIS A 461 15.82 8.15 42.12
C HIS A 461 15.33 9.17 41.07
N GLY A 462 14.05 9.10 40.66
CA GLY A 462 13.48 9.97 39.64
C GLY A 462 14.15 9.83 38.28
N ILE A 463 14.55 8.61 37.91
CA ILE A 463 15.21 8.24 36.65
C ILE A 463 14.29 7.31 35.86
N PRO A 464 14.07 7.54 34.55
CA PRO A 464 13.28 6.66 33.71
C PRO A 464 14.05 5.40 33.30
N VAL A 465 13.30 4.36 32.97
CA VAL A 465 13.82 3.12 32.40
C VAL A 465 13.51 3.04 30.91
N ILE A 466 14.53 2.71 30.11
CA ILE A 466 14.43 2.40 28.69
C ILE A 466 14.70 0.90 28.51
N ALA A 467 13.72 0.15 28.00
CA ALA A 467 13.90 -1.27 27.70
C ALA A 467 13.91 -1.53 26.19
N ASP A 468 14.91 -2.25 25.70
CA ASP A 468 14.84 -2.85 24.36
C ASP A 468 14.07 -4.17 24.45
N ASN A 469 12.90 -4.21 23.81
CA ASN A 469 11.97 -5.34 23.84
C ASN A 469 11.97 -6.12 22.51
N THR A 470 13.02 -5.96 21.68
CA THR A 470 13.10 -6.51 20.32
C THR A 470 12.91 -8.04 20.29
N PHE A 471 13.55 -8.77 21.20
CA PHE A 471 13.55 -10.25 21.19
C PHE A 471 12.28 -10.86 21.81
N ALA A 472 11.70 -10.18 22.79
CA ALA A 472 10.46 -10.63 23.39
C ALA A 472 9.26 -10.27 22.51
N THR A 473 9.31 -9.11 21.83
CA THR A 473 8.17 -8.49 21.14
C THR A 473 7.03 -8.15 22.12
N PRO A 474 6.09 -7.27 21.76
CA PRO A 474 4.92 -7.04 22.62
C PRO A 474 4.05 -8.29 22.81
N TYR A 475 4.24 -9.36 22.03
CA TYR A 475 3.46 -10.60 22.13
C TYR A 475 3.87 -11.49 23.32
N LEU A 476 5.16 -11.57 23.65
CA LEU A 476 5.65 -12.43 24.75
C LEU A 476 5.78 -11.65 26.06
N LEU A 477 6.14 -10.37 25.99
CA LEU A 477 6.28 -9.49 27.14
C LEU A 477 5.91 -8.05 26.76
N THR A 478 5.14 -7.39 27.62
CA THR A 478 4.86 -5.95 27.54
C THR A 478 5.56 -5.28 28.73
N PRO A 479 6.79 -4.73 28.58
CA PRO A 479 7.56 -4.19 29.71
C PRO A 479 6.87 -3.01 30.40
N ILE A 480 5.99 -2.30 29.70
CA ILE A 480 5.17 -1.21 30.25
C ILE A 480 4.22 -1.70 31.36
N ASP A 481 3.77 -2.97 31.33
CA ASP A 481 2.99 -3.55 32.43
C ASP A 481 3.84 -3.72 33.72
N TRP A 482 5.17 -3.74 33.57
CA TRP A 482 6.14 -3.84 34.66
C TRP A 482 6.76 -2.48 35.04
N GLY A 483 6.20 -1.39 34.51
CA GLY A 483 6.58 -0.02 34.87
C GLY A 483 7.73 0.58 34.07
N VAL A 484 8.17 -0.06 32.98
CA VAL A 484 9.11 0.56 32.03
C VAL A 484 8.47 1.81 31.39
N ASP A 485 9.25 2.89 31.29
CA ASP A 485 8.78 4.20 30.83
C ASP A 485 8.88 4.37 29.31
N VAL A 486 9.92 3.81 28.71
CA VAL A 486 10.19 3.88 27.26
C VAL A 486 10.60 2.50 26.78
N VAL A 487 9.99 2.05 25.69
CA VAL A 487 10.36 0.80 25.01
C VAL A 487 10.97 1.12 23.65
N VAL A 488 12.05 0.45 23.28
CA VAL A 488 12.60 0.50 21.93
C VAL A 488 12.55 -0.87 21.26
N HIS A 489 12.40 -0.85 19.94
CA HIS A 489 12.46 -2.04 19.11
C HIS A 489 13.30 -1.79 17.87
N SER A 490 14.09 -2.79 17.48
CA SER A 490 14.47 -2.97 16.09
C SER A 490 13.34 -3.64 15.31
N ALA A 491 12.50 -2.83 14.65
CA ALA A 491 11.42 -3.31 13.79
C ALA A 491 11.90 -4.25 12.66
N THR A 492 13.18 -4.15 12.29
CA THR A 492 13.90 -5.08 11.40
C THR A 492 13.77 -6.56 11.78
N LYS A 493 13.58 -6.88 13.07
CA LYS A 493 13.58 -8.25 13.63
C LYS A 493 12.17 -8.85 13.58
N PHE A 494 11.63 -9.38 14.67
CA PHE A 494 10.33 -10.08 14.67
C PHE A 494 9.15 -9.27 14.13
N ILE A 495 9.15 -7.95 14.33
CA ILE A 495 8.11 -7.06 13.80
C ILE A 495 8.04 -7.18 12.27
N GLY A 496 9.16 -6.99 11.58
CA GLY A 496 9.26 -7.19 10.14
C GLY A 496 9.21 -8.67 9.75
N GLY A 497 9.94 -9.53 10.45
CA GLY A 497 9.88 -10.99 10.42
C GLY A 497 10.44 -11.69 9.18
N HIS A 498 10.59 -10.98 8.06
CA HIS A 498 10.83 -11.60 6.75
C HIS A 498 12.21 -11.30 6.15
N GLY A 499 13.06 -10.56 6.86
CA GLY A 499 14.41 -10.21 6.39
C GLY A 499 14.45 -9.18 5.25
N THR A 500 13.41 -8.34 5.11
CA THR A 500 13.21 -7.48 3.93
C THR A 500 13.38 -5.97 4.16
N SER A 501 13.35 -5.49 5.40
CA SER A 501 13.34 -4.05 5.68
C SER A 501 14.01 -3.69 6.99
N ILE A 502 14.75 -2.58 6.99
CA ILE A 502 15.36 -2.01 8.19
C ILE A 502 14.47 -0.90 8.75
N GLY A 503 14.33 -0.90 10.07
CA GLY A 503 13.54 0.08 10.80
C GLY A 503 13.64 -0.10 12.30
N GLY A 504 13.25 0.93 13.03
CA GLY A 504 13.15 0.94 14.48
C GLY A 504 11.91 1.68 14.94
N VAL A 505 11.56 1.52 16.21
CA VAL A 505 10.47 2.28 16.82
C VAL A 505 10.71 2.49 18.30
N ILE A 506 10.37 3.68 18.78
CA ILE A 506 10.31 4.05 20.19
C ILE A 506 8.83 4.07 20.59
N VAL A 507 8.47 3.48 21.72
CA VAL A 507 7.15 3.55 22.33
C VAL A 507 7.27 4.24 23.68
N ASP A 508 6.46 5.28 23.88
CA ASP A 508 6.38 6.03 25.13
C ASP A 508 5.21 5.49 25.96
N ALA A 509 5.47 5.11 27.22
CA ALA A 509 4.43 4.65 28.12
C ALA A 509 3.47 5.77 28.52
N GLY A 510 3.93 7.03 28.51
CA GLY A 510 3.15 8.19 28.95
C GLY A 510 2.85 8.21 30.45
N ARG A 511 3.71 7.55 31.26
CA ARG A 511 3.52 7.39 32.71
C ARG A 511 4.58 8.10 33.55
N PHE A 512 5.78 8.31 33.01
CA PHE A 512 6.86 8.99 33.73
C PHE A 512 6.58 10.49 33.85
N ASP A 513 6.70 11.03 35.05
CA ASP A 513 6.61 12.47 35.29
C ASP A 513 7.94 13.15 34.95
N TRP A 514 8.01 13.76 33.76
CA TRP A 514 9.20 14.48 33.28
C TRP A 514 9.45 15.82 33.99
N ALA A 515 8.50 16.30 34.79
CA ALA A 515 8.60 17.55 35.56
C ALA A 515 8.87 17.33 37.06
N GLN A 516 8.90 16.07 37.53
CA GLN A 516 9.10 15.74 38.94
C GLN A 516 10.43 16.25 39.54
N ASN A 517 11.43 16.52 38.69
CA ASN A 517 12.73 17.04 39.08
C ASN A 517 13.42 17.80 37.93
N ASP A 518 14.58 18.39 38.21
CA ASP A 518 15.36 19.18 37.25
C ASP A 518 16.22 18.36 36.28
N LYS A 519 16.12 17.02 36.26
CA LYS A 519 16.96 16.18 35.39
C LYS A 519 16.58 16.30 33.91
N PHE A 520 15.34 16.66 33.57
CA PHE A 520 14.85 16.64 32.18
C PHE A 520 14.42 18.01 31.63
N PRO A 521 15.28 19.05 31.71
CA PRO A 521 14.89 20.43 31.39
C PRO A 521 14.51 20.62 29.92
N GLY A 522 14.97 19.75 29.00
CA GLY A 522 14.55 19.79 27.60
C GLY A 522 13.07 19.44 27.37
N LEU A 523 12.41 18.86 28.38
CA LEU A 523 10.97 18.53 28.38
C LEU A 523 10.17 19.47 29.30
N SER A 524 10.73 19.81 30.47
CA SER A 524 10.04 20.56 31.54
C SER A 524 10.35 22.05 31.63
N LYS A 525 11.26 22.58 30.79
CA LYS A 525 11.59 24.02 30.72
C LYS A 525 11.44 24.53 29.28
N PRO A 526 11.38 25.87 29.07
CA PRO A 526 11.26 26.43 27.72
C PRO A 526 12.35 25.91 26.78
N ASN A 527 11.94 25.22 25.72
CA ASN A 527 12.88 24.58 24.81
C ASN A 527 13.25 25.50 23.63
N PRO A 528 14.51 25.95 23.49
CA PRO A 528 14.92 26.87 22.43
C PRO A 528 14.86 26.22 21.03
N SER A 529 14.91 24.89 20.92
CA SER A 529 14.79 24.16 19.66
C SER A 529 13.38 24.18 19.06
N TYR A 530 12.39 24.65 19.84
CA TYR A 530 10.98 24.65 19.46
C TYR A 530 10.23 25.85 20.07
N HIS A 531 10.65 27.07 19.72
CA HIS A 531 9.94 28.33 20.03
C HIS A 531 9.66 28.57 21.52
N GLY A 532 10.46 28.01 22.43
CA GLY A 532 10.28 28.16 23.87
C GLY A 532 9.15 27.32 24.46
N VAL A 533 8.61 26.36 23.70
CA VAL A 533 7.58 25.42 24.20
C VAL A 533 8.11 24.63 25.39
N VAL A 534 7.27 24.51 26.42
CA VAL A 534 7.43 23.55 27.51
C VAL A 534 6.60 22.31 27.17
N PHE A 535 7.24 21.20 26.81
CA PHE A 535 6.55 20.02 26.27
C PHE A 535 5.61 19.37 27.30
N THR A 536 5.99 19.35 28.58
CA THR A 536 5.13 18.83 29.66
C THR A 536 3.83 19.64 29.82
N ASP A 537 3.85 20.93 29.50
CA ASP A 537 2.65 21.78 29.57
C ASP A 537 1.81 21.65 28.30
N ALA A 538 2.48 21.64 27.14
CA ALA A 538 1.82 21.64 25.83
C ALA A 538 1.12 20.32 25.48
N VAL A 539 1.77 19.18 25.77
CA VAL A 539 1.28 17.84 25.36
C VAL A 539 1.23 16.82 26.50
N LYS A 540 1.46 17.27 27.74
CA LYS A 540 1.33 16.46 28.96
C LYS A 540 2.13 15.15 28.86
N ASN A 541 1.45 14.02 29.01
CA ASN A 541 2.06 12.69 29.04
C ASN A 541 2.73 12.28 27.72
N ALA A 542 2.45 12.96 26.60
CA ALA A 542 3.12 12.70 25.32
C ALA A 542 4.41 13.52 25.11
N ALA A 543 4.87 14.24 26.14
CA ALA A 543 6.02 15.15 26.03
C ALA A 543 7.27 14.49 25.44
N TYR A 544 7.61 13.29 25.89
CA TYR A 544 8.82 12.60 25.47
C TYR A 544 8.78 12.23 23.99
N ILE A 545 7.72 11.55 23.52
CA ILE A 545 7.64 11.13 22.11
C ILE A 545 7.47 12.31 21.15
N VAL A 546 6.74 13.35 21.55
CA VAL A 546 6.54 14.56 20.73
C VAL A 546 7.84 15.34 20.59
N LYS A 547 8.62 15.48 21.67
CA LYS A 547 9.94 16.10 21.61
C LYS A 547 10.86 15.31 20.65
N ALA A 548 10.95 13.99 20.79
CA ALA A 548 11.77 13.16 19.90
C ALA A 548 11.41 13.35 18.42
N ARG A 549 10.12 13.46 18.09
CA ARG A 549 9.63 13.72 16.72
C ARG A 549 10.00 15.12 16.22
N THR A 550 9.76 16.14 17.06
CA THR A 550 9.84 17.56 16.66
C THR A 550 11.25 18.15 16.77
N THR A 551 12.17 17.49 17.45
CA THR A 551 13.59 17.88 17.51
C THR A 551 14.49 16.85 16.82
N LEU A 552 14.65 15.65 17.38
CA LEU A 552 15.67 14.71 16.90
C LEU A 552 15.37 14.18 15.50
N LEU A 553 14.17 13.64 15.27
CA LEU A 553 13.78 13.13 13.96
C LEU A 553 13.75 14.25 12.91
N ARG A 554 13.25 15.44 13.30
CA ARG A 554 13.25 16.63 12.46
C ARG A 554 14.68 16.98 12.04
N ASP A 555 15.61 17.07 12.98
CA ASP A 555 16.91 17.72 12.75
C ASP A 555 17.97 16.76 12.21
N THR A 556 17.91 15.47 12.57
CA THR A 556 18.90 14.47 12.15
C THR A 556 18.36 13.49 11.10
N GLY A 557 17.04 13.42 10.90
CA GLY A 557 16.45 12.86 9.69
C GLY A 557 16.47 11.33 9.55
N ALA A 558 16.56 10.56 10.64
CA ALA A 558 16.45 9.10 10.61
C ALA A 558 15.00 8.64 10.36
N SER A 559 14.39 9.10 9.27
CA SER A 559 13.01 8.86 8.87
C SER A 559 12.83 7.48 8.26
N LEU A 560 11.81 6.76 8.70
CA LEU A 560 11.40 5.50 8.11
C LEU A 560 10.80 5.67 6.69
N SER A 561 11.10 4.76 5.76
CA SER A 561 10.43 4.73 4.45
C SER A 561 8.94 4.36 4.59
N PRO A 562 7.98 5.04 3.93
CA PRO A 562 6.58 4.62 3.90
C PRO A 562 6.40 3.17 3.40
N PHE A 563 7.24 2.74 2.45
CA PHE A 563 7.24 1.36 1.98
C PHE A 563 7.69 0.36 3.06
N ASN A 564 8.76 0.67 3.81
CA ASN A 564 9.20 -0.18 4.93
C ASN A 564 8.13 -0.22 6.03
N ALA A 565 7.48 0.91 6.33
CA ALA A 565 6.37 0.95 7.28
C ALA A 565 5.21 0.04 6.85
N PHE A 566 4.85 0.05 5.56
CA PHE A 566 3.87 -0.87 5.00
C PHE A 566 4.28 -2.33 5.19
N LEU A 567 5.54 -2.68 4.92
CA LEU A 567 6.06 -4.03 5.14
C LEU A 567 6.04 -4.44 6.63
N PHE A 568 6.35 -3.52 7.54
CA PHE A 568 6.22 -3.78 8.99
C PHE A 568 4.78 -3.98 9.42
N LEU A 569 3.81 -3.31 8.80
CA LEU A 569 2.39 -3.58 9.03
C LEU A 569 2.03 -5.01 8.63
N GLN A 570 2.50 -5.49 7.47
CA GLN A 570 2.30 -6.89 7.05
C GLN A 570 2.95 -7.87 8.04
N GLY A 571 4.13 -7.52 8.54
CA GLY A 571 4.80 -8.27 9.60
C GLY A 571 3.99 -8.31 10.89
N LEU A 572 3.51 -7.19 11.40
CA LEU A 572 2.71 -7.10 12.63
C LEU A 572 1.42 -7.93 12.55
N GLU A 573 0.75 -7.97 11.40
CA GLU A 573 -0.49 -8.73 11.22
C GLU A 573 -0.31 -10.24 11.44
N THR A 574 0.92 -10.73 11.29
CA THR A 574 1.28 -12.15 11.48
C THR A 574 2.18 -12.41 12.69
N LEU A 575 2.43 -11.39 13.52
CA LEU A 575 3.43 -11.45 14.59
C LEU A 575 3.18 -12.59 15.56
N SER A 576 1.97 -12.68 16.13
CA SER A 576 1.64 -13.74 17.12
C SER A 576 1.86 -15.14 16.55
N PHE A 577 1.37 -15.43 15.34
CA PHE A 577 1.47 -16.76 14.72
C PHE A 577 2.92 -17.16 14.47
N ARG A 578 3.75 -16.22 13.97
CA ARG A 578 5.16 -16.47 13.72
C ARG A 578 5.91 -16.70 15.03
N VAL A 579 5.71 -15.83 16.02
CA VAL A 579 6.42 -15.92 17.31
C VAL A 579 6.04 -17.19 18.08
N GLU A 580 4.78 -17.60 18.08
CA GLU A 580 4.35 -18.89 18.64
C GLU A 580 5.13 -20.06 18.01
N ARG A 581 5.29 -20.06 16.69
CA ARG A 581 6.05 -21.09 15.99
C ARG A 581 7.54 -21.02 16.31
N HIS A 582 8.14 -19.83 16.34
CA HIS A 582 9.54 -19.64 16.74
C HIS A 582 9.81 -20.23 18.14
N VAL A 583 8.96 -19.90 19.12
CA VAL A 583 9.09 -20.39 20.50
C VAL A 583 8.87 -21.90 20.57
N SER A 584 7.83 -22.42 19.91
CA SER A 584 7.56 -23.86 19.91
C SER A 584 8.69 -24.67 19.25
N ASN A 585 9.28 -24.17 18.16
CA ASN A 585 10.40 -24.83 17.50
C ASN A 585 11.65 -24.76 18.38
N ALA A 586 11.95 -23.59 18.95
CA ALA A 586 13.11 -23.40 19.82
C ALA A 586 13.07 -24.33 21.04
N GLY A 587 11.92 -24.48 21.70
CA GLY A 587 11.79 -25.42 22.82
C GLY A 587 12.14 -26.86 22.44
N LYS A 588 11.73 -27.32 21.25
CA LYS A 588 12.07 -28.66 20.75
C LYS A 588 13.55 -28.80 20.39
N VAL A 589 14.16 -27.74 19.84
CA VAL A 589 15.61 -27.71 19.58
C VAL A 589 16.40 -27.74 20.89
N VAL A 590 15.99 -26.98 21.90
CA VAL A 590 16.63 -26.98 23.22
C VAL A 590 16.60 -28.38 23.84
N GLU A 591 15.45 -29.08 23.80
CA GLU A 591 15.34 -30.45 24.30
C GLU A 591 16.23 -31.43 23.52
N PHE A 592 16.33 -31.29 22.19
CA PHE A 592 17.25 -32.08 21.37
C PHE A 592 18.72 -31.86 21.77
N LEU A 593 19.12 -30.60 21.96
CA LEU A 593 20.50 -30.24 22.32
C LEU A 593 20.89 -30.69 23.73
N LYS A 594 19.98 -30.56 24.70
CA LYS A 594 20.21 -30.90 26.13
C LYS A 594 20.72 -32.33 26.34
N GLY A 595 20.33 -33.27 25.49
CA GLY A 595 20.74 -34.68 25.57
C GLY A 595 21.85 -35.10 24.60
N HIS A 596 22.37 -34.19 23.77
CA HIS A 596 23.24 -34.57 22.66
C HIS A 596 24.72 -34.76 23.11
N PRO A 597 25.40 -35.87 22.74
CA PRO A 597 26.73 -36.19 23.27
C PRO A 597 27.83 -35.20 22.89
N GLN A 598 27.66 -34.45 21.79
CA GLN A 598 28.60 -33.42 21.33
C GLN A 598 28.32 -32.02 21.92
N VAL A 599 27.24 -31.84 22.68
CA VAL A 599 26.90 -30.56 23.34
C VAL A 599 27.50 -30.54 24.75
N GLU A 600 28.19 -29.45 25.09
CA GLU A 600 28.76 -29.20 26.42
C GLU A 600 27.72 -28.53 27.33
N GLN A 601 27.04 -27.50 26.82
CA GLN A 601 26.10 -26.70 27.57
C GLN A 601 25.09 -26.04 26.60
N VAL A 602 23.85 -25.86 27.06
CA VAL A 602 22.82 -25.07 26.36
C VAL A 602 22.47 -23.87 27.22
N ASN A 603 22.60 -22.66 26.68
CA ASN A 603 22.26 -21.43 27.37
C ASN A 603 20.86 -21.00 26.98
N HIS A 604 19.87 -21.57 27.66
CA HIS A 604 18.47 -21.19 27.46
C HIS A 604 17.72 -21.11 28.80
N PRO A 605 17.00 -20.01 29.08
CA PRO A 605 16.38 -19.76 30.38
C PRO A 605 15.19 -20.70 30.70
N MET A 606 14.70 -21.48 29.73
CA MET A 606 13.69 -22.52 29.97
C MET A 606 14.18 -23.71 30.81
N LEU A 607 15.49 -23.93 30.92
CA LEU A 607 16.05 -25.08 31.63
C LEU A 607 15.98 -24.86 33.15
N GLU A 608 15.51 -25.86 33.91
CA GLU A 608 15.26 -25.76 35.37
C GLU A 608 16.50 -25.38 36.20
N GLY A 609 17.71 -25.64 35.70
CA GLY A 609 18.97 -25.27 36.34
C GLY A 609 19.57 -23.93 35.88
N HIS A 610 18.92 -23.22 34.96
CA HIS A 610 19.40 -21.94 34.47
C HIS A 610 19.21 -20.85 35.53
N ARG A 611 20.20 -19.96 35.71
CA ARG A 611 20.14 -18.85 36.70
C ARG A 611 18.86 -18.02 36.59
N ASP A 612 18.42 -17.78 35.36
CA ASP A 612 17.28 -16.92 35.06
C ASP A 612 15.94 -17.69 34.98
N HIS A 613 15.90 -19.00 35.32
CA HIS A 613 14.70 -19.83 35.15
C HIS A 613 13.48 -19.29 35.90
N GLY A 614 13.68 -18.80 37.12
CA GLY A 614 12.61 -18.18 37.92
C GLY A 614 12.02 -16.93 37.24
N LEU A 615 12.89 -16.06 36.69
CA LEU A 615 12.47 -14.87 35.95
C LEU A 615 11.80 -15.24 34.63
N TYR A 616 12.28 -16.27 33.94
CA TYR A 616 11.68 -16.80 32.72
C TYR A 616 10.23 -17.22 32.94
N LYS A 617 9.96 -18.01 33.98
CA LYS A 617 8.60 -18.43 34.34
C LYS A 617 7.70 -17.25 34.72
N LYS A 618 8.26 -16.21 35.33
CA LYS A 618 7.53 -14.99 35.74
C LYS A 618 7.17 -14.11 34.54
N TYR A 619 8.14 -13.79 33.69
CA TYR A 619 7.98 -12.78 32.63
C TYR A 619 7.52 -13.37 31.29
N PHE A 620 7.82 -14.64 31.01
CA PHE A 620 7.53 -15.28 29.72
C PHE A 620 6.63 -16.52 29.88
N PRO A 621 5.39 -16.37 30.37
CA PRO A 621 4.47 -17.50 30.56
C PRO A 621 4.10 -18.21 29.25
N ARG A 622 4.26 -17.54 28.10
CA ARG A 622 4.07 -18.10 26.74
C ARG A 622 5.31 -18.78 26.18
N GLY A 623 6.41 -18.81 26.94
CA GLY A 623 7.75 -19.13 26.47
C GLY A 623 8.43 -17.95 25.77
N ALA A 624 9.74 -18.07 25.53
CA ALA A 624 10.55 -17.11 24.78
C ALA A 624 11.90 -17.76 24.39
N GLY A 625 12.87 -16.96 23.96
CA GLY A 625 14.25 -17.41 23.80
C GLY A 625 14.53 -18.16 22.49
N SER A 626 13.80 -17.89 21.40
CA SER A 626 14.09 -18.53 20.11
C SER A 626 15.44 -18.12 19.49
N ILE A 627 16.14 -17.17 20.12
CA ILE A 627 17.52 -16.81 19.84
C ILE A 627 18.32 -17.14 21.09
N PHE A 628 19.22 -18.10 20.99
CA PHE A 628 19.97 -18.59 22.15
C PHE A 628 21.30 -19.18 21.70
N THR A 629 22.15 -19.49 22.68
CA THR A 629 23.47 -20.07 22.43
C THR A 629 23.61 -21.45 23.06
N PHE A 630 24.59 -22.19 22.56
CA PHE A 630 25.04 -23.45 23.16
C PHE A 630 26.51 -23.65 22.83
N GLU A 631 27.18 -24.43 23.66
CA GLU A 631 28.59 -24.79 23.52
C GLU A 631 28.72 -26.20 22.96
N ILE A 632 29.56 -26.37 21.94
CA ILE A 632 29.94 -27.69 21.42
C ILE A 632 31.20 -28.19 22.12
N LYS A 633 31.26 -29.47 22.48
CA LYS A 633 32.48 -30.10 23.00
C LYS A 633 33.59 -30.05 21.96
N GLY A 634 34.60 -29.21 22.19
CA GLY A 634 35.74 -29.04 21.30
C GLY A 634 36.24 -27.60 21.25
N ASN A 635 36.81 -27.21 20.12
CA ASN A 635 37.41 -25.89 19.91
C ASN A 635 36.65 -25.08 18.84
N ALA A 636 37.10 -23.85 18.57
CA ALA A 636 36.52 -22.97 17.57
C ALA A 636 36.39 -23.59 16.17
N LYS A 637 37.40 -24.34 15.72
CA LYS A 637 37.34 -24.98 14.39
C LYS A 637 36.19 -25.96 14.29
N LYS A 638 35.94 -26.71 15.37
CA LYS A 638 34.83 -27.67 15.43
C LYS A 638 33.47 -26.96 15.44
N ALA A 639 33.35 -25.85 16.17
CA ALA A 639 32.12 -25.04 16.19
C ALA A 639 31.85 -24.38 14.84
N GLN A 640 32.88 -23.89 14.16
CA GLN A 640 32.79 -23.35 12.79
C GLN A 640 32.37 -24.43 11.79
N LEU A 641 33.03 -25.59 11.81
CA LEU A 641 32.70 -26.71 10.94
C LEU A 641 31.25 -27.15 11.12
N PHE A 642 30.76 -27.27 12.37
CA PHE A 642 29.35 -27.56 12.62
C PHE A 642 28.42 -26.56 11.91
N ALA A 643 28.69 -25.26 12.05
CA ALA A 643 27.84 -24.21 11.47
C ALA A 643 27.90 -24.18 9.93
N GLU A 644 29.06 -24.51 9.34
CA GLU A 644 29.27 -24.58 7.90
C GLU A 644 28.62 -25.81 7.25
N GLU A 645 28.42 -26.89 8.02
CA GLU A 645 27.88 -28.15 7.53
C GLU A 645 26.34 -28.23 7.55
N LEU A 646 25.68 -27.29 8.24
CA LEU A 646 24.24 -27.11 8.16
C LEU A 646 23.82 -26.75 6.72
N ARG A 647 22.69 -27.29 6.26
CA ARG A 647 22.16 -27.11 4.90
C ARG A 647 20.88 -26.29 4.88
N LEU A 648 20.09 -26.34 5.95
CA LEU A 648 18.89 -25.55 6.12
C LEU A 648 19.20 -24.20 6.77
N PHE A 649 20.01 -24.21 7.83
CA PHE A 649 20.36 -22.97 8.52
C PHE A 649 21.24 -22.07 7.64
N SER A 650 20.86 -20.80 7.56
CA SER A 650 21.68 -19.82 6.85
C SER A 650 22.74 -19.23 7.80
N LEU A 651 24.01 -19.27 7.39
CA LEU A 651 25.13 -18.65 8.10
C LEU A 651 25.17 -17.13 7.83
N LEU A 652 24.57 -16.31 8.70
CA LEU A 652 24.65 -14.85 8.59
C LEU A 652 24.44 -14.10 9.91
N ALA A 653 24.86 -12.83 9.93
CA ALA A 653 24.76 -11.94 11.08
C ALA A 653 23.37 -11.26 11.21
N ASN A 654 22.29 -12.05 11.19
CA ASN A 654 20.93 -11.61 11.51
C ASN A 654 20.26 -12.55 12.54
N VAL A 655 19.08 -12.18 13.04
CA VAL A 655 18.24 -12.95 13.97
C VAL A 655 16.76 -12.66 13.68
N ALA A 656 15.86 -13.49 14.18
CA ALA A 656 14.40 -13.30 14.13
C ALA A 656 13.80 -13.19 12.71
N ASP A 657 14.39 -13.86 11.73
CA ASP A 657 13.77 -14.11 10.42
C ASP A 657 12.95 -15.40 10.48
N VAL A 658 11.97 -15.56 9.59
CA VAL A 658 11.23 -16.81 9.42
C VAL A 658 12.13 -18.00 9.04
N LYS A 659 13.35 -17.76 8.53
CA LYS A 659 14.35 -18.81 8.28
C LYS A 659 15.27 -18.97 9.49
N SER A 660 15.64 -20.21 9.77
CA SER A 660 16.60 -20.60 10.79
C SER A 660 17.99 -20.10 10.44
N LEU A 661 18.64 -19.42 11.38
CA LEU A 661 19.95 -18.80 11.19
C LEU A 661 20.94 -19.32 12.21
N VAL A 662 22.19 -19.52 11.78
CA VAL A 662 23.31 -19.94 12.62
C VAL A 662 24.44 -18.92 12.51
N ILE A 663 25.17 -18.72 13.60
CA ILE A 663 26.45 -18.01 13.54
C ILE A 663 27.38 -18.45 14.67
N HIS A 664 28.69 -18.41 14.42
CA HIS A 664 29.73 -18.59 15.43
C HIS A 664 30.20 -17.22 15.95
N PRO A 665 29.75 -16.75 17.13
CA PRO A 665 29.91 -15.34 17.53
C PRO A 665 31.37 -14.90 17.66
N ALA A 666 32.23 -15.74 18.25
CA ALA A 666 33.62 -15.39 18.55
C ALA A 666 34.44 -15.04 17.30
N SER A 667 34.20 -15.70 16.15
CA SER A 667 34.91 -15.39 14.91
C SER A 667 34.18 -14.42 13.98
N THR A 668 33.02 -13.91 14.39
CA THR A 668 32.16 -13.08 13.52
C THR A 668 31.67 -11.83 14.24
N THR A 669 30.48 -11.89 14.85
CA THR A 669 29.77 -10.74 15.44
C THR A 669 30.51 -10.09 16.60
N HIS A 670 31.37 -10.84 17.28
CA HIS A 670 32.18 -10.38 18.41
C HIS A 670 33.68 -10.52 18.14
N SER A 671 34.09 -10.66 16.86
CA SER A 671 35.50 -10.80 16.45
C SER A 671 36.39 -9.60 16.80
N GLN A 672 35.79 -8.46 17.13
CA GLN A 672 36.48 -7.24 17.55
C GLN A 672 36.76 -7.20 19.06
N MET A 673 36.17 -8.10 19.85
CA MET A 673 36.43 -8.21 21.29
C MET A 673 37.72 -8.99 21.55
N SER A 674 38.43 -8.63 22.60
CA SER A 674 39.49 -9.45 23.18
C SER A 674 38.92 -10.73 23.80
N GLU A 675 39.81 -11.70 24.06
CA GLU A 675 39.42 -12.96 24.70
C GLU A 675 38.78 -12.75 26.08
N ALA A 676 39.30 -11.81 26.87
CA ALA A 676 38.74 -11.47 28.18
C ALA A 676 37.31 -10.90 28.06
N GLU A 677 37.09 -9.97 27.13
CA GLU A 677 35.77 -9.35 26.88
C GLU A 677 34.74 -10.37 26.37
N LEU A 678 35.17 -11.32 25.52
CA LEU A 678 34.31 -12.43 25.09
C LEU A 678 33.84 -13.28 26.28
N LEU A 679 34.77 -13.67 27.15
CA LEU A 679 34.47 -14.50 28.33
C LEU A 679 33.60 -13.76 29.35
N GLU A 680 33.85 -12.47 29.58
CA GLU A 680 33.00 -11.61 30.41
C GLU A 680 31.58 -11.48 29.85
N SER A 681 31.44 -11.50 28.53
CA SER A 681 30.15 -11.50 27.83
C SER A 681 29.50 -12.89 27.75
N GLY A 682 30.11 -13.91 28.36
CA GLY A 682 29.62 -15.28 28.33
C GLY A 682 29.71 -15.95 26.95
N ILE A 683 30.69 -15.57 26.12
CA ILE A 683 30.95 -16.16 24.80
C ILE A 683 32.26 -16.93 24.86
N LYS A 684 32.20 -18.26 24.70
CA LYS A 684 33.39 -19.10 24.54
C LYS A 684 33.74 -19.24 23.06
N PHE A 685 34.97 -19.68 22.78
CA PHE A 685 35.42 -19.99 21.42
C PHE A 685 34.68 -21.16 20.77
N ASN A 686 33.90 -21.95 21.52
CA ASN A 686 33.08 -23.05 21.01
C ASN A 686 31.57 -22.74 21.07
N THR A 687 31.20 -21.49 21.35
CA THR A 687 29.80 -21.05 21.42
C THR A 687 29.23 -20.87 20.00
N ILE A 688 28.01 -21.38 19.78
CA ILE A 688 27.22 -21.17 18.58
C ILE A 688 25.93 -20.47 18.98
N ARG A 689 25.50 -19.49 18.17
CA ARG A 689 24.21 -18.83 18.34
C ARG A 689 23.24 -19.29 17.26
N PHE A 690 22.06 -19.71 17.68
CA PHE A 690 20.93 -19.94 16.81
C PHE A 690 19.93 -18.80 16.86
N SER A 691 19.25 -18.61 15.74
CA SER A 691 17.95 -17.96 15.65
C SER A 691 17.02 -18.94 14.97
N ILE A 692 16.16 -19.61 15.74
CA ILE A 692 15.29 -20.67 15.23
C ILE A 692 14.14 -20.06 14.45
N GLY A 693 13.93 -20.53 13.21
CA GLY A 693 12.91 -20.09 12.28
C GLY A 693 11.56 -20.78 12.47
N VAL A 694 10.72 -20.73 11.43
CA VAL A 694 9.36 -21.30 11.41
C VAL A 694 9.22 -22.54 10.52
N GLU A 695 10.34 -23.12 10.07
CA GLU A 695 10.36 -24.36 9.31
C GLU A 695 9.70 -25.52 10.07
N HIS A 696 9.46 -26.63 9.37
CA HIS A 696 9.02 -27.84 10.04
C HIS A 696 10.10 -28.30 11.03
N ILE A 697 9.70 -28.62 12.26
CA ILE A 697 10.68 -28.93 13.30
C ILE A 697 11.54 -30.14 12.96
N ASP A 698 10.98 -31.16 12.31
CA ASP A 698 11.74 -32.36 11.98
C ASP A 698 12.87 -32.06 10.98
N ASP A 699 12.64 -31.15 10.03
CA ASP A 699 13.67 -30.70 9.07
C ASP A 699 14.79 -29.93 9.78
N ILE A 700 14.45 -29.10 10.77
CA ILE A 700 15.42 -28.40 11.62
C ILE A 700 16.27 -29.42 12.38
N ILE A 701 15.64 -30.42 13.01
CA ILE A 701 16.36 -31.45 13.79
C ILE A 701 17.23 -32.33 12.87
N ASP A 702 16.75 -32.67 11.68
CA ASP A 702 17.52 -33.45 10.71
C ASP A 702 18.74 -32.67 10.19
N ASP A 703 18.62 -31.37 9.98
CA ASP A 703 19.77 -30.53 9.63
C ASP A 703 20.80 -30.45 10.77
N LEU A 704 20.35 -30.35 12.02
CA LEU A 704 21.24 -30.40 13.18
C LEU A 704 21.99 -31.73 13.28
N LYS A 705 21.36 -32.86 12.93
CA LYS A 705 22.05 -34.16 12.89
C LYS A 705 23.18 -34.15 11.87
N ILE A 706 22.97 -33.55 10.69
CA ILE A 706 24.02 -33.39 9.66
C ILE A 706 25.21 -32.61 10.24
N GLY A 707 24.96 -31.45 10.85
CA GLY A 707 26.01 -30.65 11.47
C GLY A 707 26.76 -31.41 12.57
N PHE A 708 26.05 -32.18 13.40
CA PHE A 708 26.67 -33.00 14.44
C PHE A 708 27.46 -34.19 13.90
N ASP A 709 27.02 -34.83 12.83
CA ASP A 709 27.71 -35.95 12.20
C ASP A 709 29.06 -35.52 11.60
N ALA A 710 29.15 -34.30 11.08
CA ALA A 710 30.40 -33.75 10.53
C ALA A 710 31.50 -33.50 11.58
N ILE A 711 31.13 -33.43 12.86
CA ILE A 711 32.06 -33.15 13.97
C ILE A 711 32.24 -34.33 14.92
N LYS A 712 31.74 -35.52 14.58
CA LYS A 712 31.85 -36.71 15.42
C LYS A 712 33.28 -37.22 15.56
#